data_AF-A0A9E4N7M3-F1
#
_entry.id   AF-A0A9E4N7M3-F1
#
_cell.length_a   1.000
_cell.length_b   1.000
_cell.length_c   1.000
_cell.angle_alpha   90.00
_cell.angle_beta   90.00
_cell.angle_gamma   90.00
#
_symmetry.space_group_name_H-M   'P 1'
#
loop_
_entity.id
_entity.type
_entity.pdbx_description
1 polymer ?
#
loop_
_entity_poly.entity_id
_entity_poly.type
_entity_poly.pdbx_seq_one_letter_code
_entity_poly.pdbx_strand_id
1 'polypeptide(L)'
;MSGAKQKPILSEILADALRHNRLDDIHLDSPFAASLMPLLKALGWHHYARELIEALPHFTDTIDLVDLRNILVNLGYESSVEKINLRDIREELYPCLFLGRKGEILVLEERQNETISFYDANSGEHKTLPVKSLKGTAYYFTDTHTTHGFVETESRQAWFARLMRRFQGLTWHLLSMSFLINLVALAVPLFIMLVYDKVIGAKSVDALPWMVAGIGSALLADMALRYLRARVIGNIAGRLDYLIGVETFKQILHLPPLFTERSTMAAQLSRLKQFDSVRDFFTGPNATLILELPFVLMFVIVIGFIAGPVALVPVVMLMIYAAFGALWLPASAHRVTHASASRTDKQRMQIQTLNGRYEIKGVGGETTWWERYREFSGEAVTANYRTTVSNAVITSFAQGAMSLSGVAVLAIGTYMVIAGSMSIGALIATMALIWRVLAPLQSAFLSFSRFEQVSKTIQQINQLMKLDVERHSGRSALMLTELKGRINIDRVSFRYGPNYDPALLGISIHVEPGEMLAIMGETGSGKSTLTKLIAGMYRPQAGSLSIDEFDIRQLNAMDLRRAIAYVPQNPHFFHGTVAQNLRLNNVLATDDELRQACSQAGILEEIERLPKGFDTRIGDNTTEHLPPGLTRGLSMARAFLRPAPIILLDEPGASLDIESDERFMQQIKKLKGTKTIIMVTHRPSHVRLADKVIVLDQGSEVFAGDPDKAIQLVLESVA
;
A
#
# COMPACT_ATOMS: atom_id res chain seq x y z
N MET A 1 7.63 -39.74 8.49
CA MET A 1 7.95 -38.46 9.13
C MET A 1 6.65 -37.91 9.68
N SER A 2 6.53 -37.84 11.01
CA SER A 2 5.36 -37.32 11.71
C SER A 2 5.14 -35.86 11.29
N GLY A 3 3.99 -35.56 10.68
CA GLY A 3 3.63 -34.21 10.30
C GLY A 3 3.44 -33.38 11.56
N ALA A 4 4.37 -32.48 11.83
CA ALA A 4 4.16 -31.44 12.82
C ALA A 4 2.91 -30.65 12.40
N LYS A 5 1.79 -30.86 13.09
CA LYS A 5 0.62 -29.98 12.97
C LYS A 5 1.12 -28.57 13.28
N GLN A 6 1.02 -27.67 12.31
CA GLN A 6 1.27 -26.25 12.55
C GLN A 6 0.39 -25.80 13.71
N LYS A 7 0.97 -25.03 14.65
CA LYS A 7 0.23 -24.41 15.74
C LYS A 7 -0.88 -23.55 15.11
N PRO A 8 -2.14 -23.65 15.56
CA PRO A 8 -3.22 -22.88 14.95
C PRO A 8 -2.94 -21.39 15.08
N ILE A 9 -3.14 -20.65 13.98
CA ILE A 9 -2.87 -19.20 13.94
C ILE A 9 -3.95 -18.50 14.76
N LEU A 10 -3.63 -17.36 15.39
CA LEU A 10 -4.57 -16.62 16.25
C LEU A 10 -5.90 -16.30 15.56
N SER A 11 -5.87 -15.96 14.27
CA SER A 11 -7.05 -15.72 13.45
C SER A 11 -7.95 -16.95 13.31
N GLU A 12 -7.36 -18.16 13.29
CA GLU A 12 -8.11 -19.42 13.24
C GLU A 12 -8.73 -19.75 14.60
N ILE A 13 -8.01 -19.50 15.69
CA ILE A 13 -8.52 -19.69 17.07
C ILE A 13 -9.70 -18.74 17.33
N LEU A 14 -9.53 -17.46 17.00
CA LEU A 14 -10.59 -16.45 17.16
C LEU A 14 -11.76 -16.72 16.23
N ALA A 15 -11.51 -17.12 14.97
CA ALA A 15 -12.58 -17.52 14.07
C ALA A 15 -13.35 -18.74 14.60
N ASP A 16 -12.66 -19.74 15.17
CA ASP A 16 -13.31 -20.91 15.74
C ASP A 16 -14.14 -20.58 16.99
N ALA A 17 -13.63 -19.71 17.85
CA ALA A 17 -14.37 -19.26 19.01
C ALA A 17 -15.57 -18.37 18.64
N LEU A 18 -15.43 -17.51 17.62
CA LEU A 18 -16.54 -16.75 17.04
C LEU A 18 -17.62 -17.69 16.46
N ARG A 19 -17.22 -18.79 15.79
CA ARG A 19 -18.16 -19.79 15.24
C ARG A 19 -19.00 -20.44 16.34
N HIS A 20 -18.43 -20.71 17.50
CA HIS A 20 -19.09 -21.40 18.61
C HIS A 20 -19.69 -20.45 19.66
N ASN A 21 -19.63 -19.14 19.43
CA ASN A 21 -20.03 -18.10 20.38
C ASN A 21 -19.37 -18.27 21.77
N ARG A 22 -18.10 -18.69 21.80
CA ARG A 22 -17.29 -18.94 23.00
C ARG A 22 -16.21 -17.87 23.20
N LEU A 23 -16.50 -16.64 22.82
CA LEU A 23 -15.54 -15.53 22.86
C LEU A 23 -15.00 -15.24 24.25
N ASP A 24 -15.83 -15.45 25.28
CA ASP A 24 -15.50 -15.17 26.67
C ASP A 24 -14.59 -16.26 27.29
N ASP A 25 -14.45 -17.43 26.64
CA ASP A 25 -13.70 -18.59 27.15
C ASP A 25 -12.30 -18.74 26.52
N ILE A 26 -11.86 -17.79 25.68
CA ILE A 26 -10.58 -17.90 24.98
C ILE A 26 -9.43 -17.36 25.85
N HIS A 27 -8.57 -18.25 26.32
CA HIS A 27 -7.26 -17.84 26.84
C HIS A 27 -6.30 -17.53 25.68
N LEU A 28 -6.14 -16.24 25.39
CA LEU A 28 -5.19 -15.73 24.41
C LEU A 28 -3.83 -15.49 25.09
N ASP A 29 -2.74 -15.99 24.50
CA ASP A 29 -1.39 -15.93 25.08
C ASP A 29 -0.83 -14.48 25.25
N SER A 30 -1.49 -13.46 24.69
CA SER A 30 -1.09 -12.05 24.79
C SER A 30 -2.11 -11.20 25.57
N PRO A 31 -1.67 -10.41 26.57
CA PRO A 31 -2.55 -9.45 27.27
C PRO A 31 -3.26 -8.47 26.32
N PHE A 32 -2.63 -8.05 25.21
CA PHE A 32 -3.29 -7.16 24.25
C PHE A 32 -4.42 -7.89 23.50
N ALA A 33 -4.24 -9.16 23.19
CA ALA A 33 -5.30 -9.99 22.61
C ALA A 33 -6.46 -10.17 23.61
N ALA A 34 -6.16 -10.41 24.89
CA ALA A 34 -7.16 -10.51 25.95
C ALA A 34 -7.93 -9.19 26.18
N SER A 35 -7.31 -8.03 25.91
CA SER A 35 -7.95 -6.73 26.03
C SER A 35 -8.91 -6.37 24.89
N LEU A 36 -8.80 -7.02 23.73
CA LEU A 36 -9.51 -6.65 22.50
C LEU A 36 -11.03 -6.71 22.65
N MET A 37 -11.56 -7.85 23.10
CA MET A 37 -13.01 -8.05 23.21
C MET A 37 -13.66 -7.18 24.30
N PRO A 38 -13.11 -7.09 25.53
CA PRO A 38 -13.60 -6.16 26.54
C PRO A 38 -13.59 -4.71 26.06
N LEU A 39 -12.52 -4.29 25.37
CA LEU A 39 -12.42 -2.94 24.82
C LEU A 39 -13.46 -2.68 23.73
N LEU A 40 -13.66 -3.60 22.80
CA LEU A 40 -14.70 -3.49 21.77
C LEU A 40 -16.10 -3.42 22.38
N LYS A 41 -16.39 -4.27 23.38
CA LYS A 41 -17.66 -4.28 24.09
C LYS A 41 -17.89 -2.96 24.83
N ALA A 42 -16.87 -2.44 25.51
CA ALA A 42 -16.94 -1.16 26.20
C ALA A 42 -17.16 0.01 25.22
N LEU A 43 -16.50 -0.01 24.06
CA LEU A 43 -16.71 0.97 22.97
C LEU A 43 -18.08 0.87 22.31
N GLY A 44 -18.94 -0.07 22.73
CA GLY A 44 -20.26 -0.26 22.14
C GLY A 44 -20.18 -0.88 20.75
N TRP A 45 -19.15 -1.68 20.46
CA TRP A 45 -19.07 -2.44 19.22
C TRP A 45 -20.07 -3.61 19.27
N HIS A 46 -21.08 -3.54 18.40
CA HIS A 46 -22.10 -4.58 18.25
C HIS A 46 -22.04 -5.26 16.86
N HIS A 47 -20.98 -5.01 16.08
CA HIS A 47 -20.94 -5.43 14.68
C HIS A 47 -20.61 -6.92 14.50
N TYR A 48 -20.89 -7.41 13.31
CA TYR A 48 -20.82 -8.82 12.93
C TYR A 48 -19.41 -9.38 13.14
N ALA A 49 -19.32 -10.56 13.79
CA ALA A 49 -18.10 -11.36 14.01
C ALA A 49 -17.12 -11.41 12.83
N ARG A 50 -17.63 -11.30 11.60
CA ARG A 50 -16.85 -11.29 10.36
C ARG A 50 -15.94 -10.06 10.22
N GLU A 51 -16.40 -8.86 10.55
CA GLU A 51 -15.60 -7.63 10.43
C GLU A 51 -14.38 -7.68 11.37
N LEU A 52 -14.58 -8.23 12.57
CA LEU A 52 -13.49 -8.49 13.51
C LEU A 52 -12.45 -9.43 12.90
N ILE A 53 -12.87 -10.53 12.29
CA ILE A 53 -11.95 -11.49 11.66
C ILE A 53 -11.18 -10.86 10.49
N GLU A 54 -11.85 -10.05 9.68
CA GLU A 54 -11.20 -9.33 8.57
C GLU A 54 -10.21 -8.27 9.08
N ALA A 55 -10.44 -7.70 10.27
CA ALA A 55 -9.53 -6.75 10.89
C ALA A 55 -8.33 -7.39 11.59
N LEU A 56 -8.38 -8.69 11.91
CA LEU A 56 -7.31 -9.40 12.61
C LEU A 56 -6.06 -9.57 11.72
N PRO A 57 -4.85 -9.45 12.31
CA PRO A 57 -3.61 -9.72 11.59
C PRO A 57 -3.53 -11.19 11.14
N HIS A 58 -3.37 -11.39 9.84
CA HIS A 58 -3.14 -12.73 9.28
C HIS A 58 -1.73 -13.22 9.62
N PHE A 59 -1.60 -14.49 10.07
CA PHE A 59 -0.32 -15.16 10.39
C PHE A 59 0.45 -14.64 11.60
N THR A 60 -0.24 -14.22 12.65
CA THR A 60 0.40 -13.91 13.94
C THR A 60 -0.11 -14.84 15.04
N ASP A 61 0.80 -15.23 15.93
CA ASP A 61 0.47 -16.05 17.11
C ASP A 61 0.13 -15.16 18.32
N THR A 62 0.51 -13.87 18.27
CA THR A 62 0.32 -12.90 19.35
C THR A 62 -0.03 -11.52 18.78
N ILE A 63 -0.93 -10.79 19.43
CA ILE A 63 -1.23 -9.38 19.14
C ILE A 63 -0.36 -8.50 20.04
N ASP A 64 0.31 -7.49 19.49
CA ASP A 64 0.91 -6.40 20.27
C ASP A 64 0.02 -5.13 20.29
N LEU A 65 0.49 -4.06 20.93
CA LEU A 65 -0.26 -2.80 20.97
C LEU A 65 -0.47 -2.17 19.59
N VAL A 66 0.49 -2.31 18.68
CA VAL A 66 0.39 -1.77 17.33
C VAL A 66 -0.67 -2.54 16.56
N ASP A 67 -0.68 -3.87 16.68
CA ASP A 67 -1.69 -4.74 16.09
C ASP A 67 -3.08 -4.43 16.64
N LEU A 68 -3.23 -4.29 17.96
CA LEU A 68 -4.50 -3.92 18.60
C LEU A 68 -5.05 -2.60 18.05
N ARG A 69 -4.18 -1.58 17.93
CA ARG A 69 -4.58 -0.29 17.37
C ARG A 69 -4.92 -0.38 15.88
N ASN A 70 -4.22 -1.20 15.12
CA ASN A 70 -4.52 -1.42 13.70
C ASN A 70 -5.87 -2.14 13.53
N ILE A 71 -6.17 -3.15 14.36
CA ILE A 71 -7.48 -3.82 14.39
C ILE A 71 -8.57 -2.79 14.66
N LEU A 72 -8.42 -1.96 15.69
CA LEU A 72 -9.41 -0.94 16.04
C LEU A 72 -9.59 0.10 14.94
N VAL A 73 -8.51 0.55 14.30
CA VAL A 73 -8.58 1.47 13.14
C VAL A 73 -9.31 0.83 11.96
N ASN A 74 -9.05 -0.45 11.68
CA ASN A 74 -9.76 -1.20 10.63
C ASN A 74 -11.25 -1.37 10.96
N LEU A 75 -11.59 -1.44 12.24
CA LEU A 75 -12.98 -1.47 12.74
C LEU A 75 -13.62 -0.08 12.87
N GLY A 76 -12.95 0.99 12.45
CA GLY A 76 -13.49 2.36 12.47
C GLY A 76 -13.19 3.16 13.74
N TYR A 77 -12.29 2.72 14.60
CA TYR A 77 -11.90 3.45 15.81
C TYR A 77 -10.50 4.05 15.69
N GLU A 78 -10.40 5.38 15.64
CA GLU A 78 -9.11 6.06 15.70
C GLU A 78 -8.67 6.29 17.15
N SER A 79 -7.36 6.16 17.41
CA SER A 79 -6.81 6.31 18.76
C SER A 79 -5.90 7.52 18.90
N SER A 80 -6.19 8.38 19.88
CA SER A 80 -5.30 9.44 20.36
C SER A 80 -4.58 9.00 21.63
N VAL A 81 -3.38 9.55 21.88
CA VAL A 81 -2.48 9.05 22.92
C VAL A 81 -2.03 10.20 23.82
N GLU A 82 -2.14 10.02 25.14
CA GLU A 82 -1.72 11.01 26.13
C GLU A 82 -0.98 10.34 27.30
N LYS A 83 0.12 10.96 27.76
CA LYS A 83 0.81 10.53 28.98
C LYS A 83 0.13 11.19 30.18
N ILE A 84 -0.62 10.39 30.92
CA ILE A 84 -1.49 10.89 32.00
C ILE A 84 -1.42 9.97 33.23
N ASN A 85 -1.84 10.50 34.37
CA ASN A 85 -2.08 9.69 35.56
C ASN A 85 -3.52 9.18 35.52
N LEU A 86 -3.76 7.93 35.90
CA LEU A 86 -5.08 7.30 35.88
C LEU A 86 -6.17 8.15 36.58
N ARG A 87 -5.81 8.84 37.67
CA ARG A 87 -6.74 9.71 38.41
C ARG A 87 -7.19 10.97 37.66
N ASP A 88 -6.36 11.45 36.73
CA ASP A 88 -6.55 12.70 36.01
C ASP A 88 -7.36 12.48 34.71
N ILE A 89 -7.72 11.23 34.39
CA ILE A 89 -8.59 10.91 33.24
C ILE A 89 -10.03 11.29 33.59
N ARG A 90 -10.60 12.20 32.80
CA ARG A 90 -11.98 12.67 32.96
C ARG A 90 -12.99 11.60 32.55
N GLU A 91 -14.18 11.65 33.15
CA GLU A 91 -15.25 10.66 32.93
C GLU A 91 -15.69 10.60 31.46
N GLU A 92 -15.63 11.72 30.73
CA GLU A 92 -16.06 11.78 29.32
C GLU A 92 -15.12 11.04 28.35
N LEU A 93 -13.93 10.64 28.81
CA LEU A 93 -12.92 9.97 28.00
C LEU A 93 -12.96 8.43 28.16
N TYR A 94 -13.92 7.91 28.92
CA TYR A 94 -14.20 6.48 29.01
C TYR A 94 -15.16 6.07 27.88
N PRO A 95 -15.01 4.88 27.29
CA PRO A 95 -14.02 3.86 27.61
C PRO A 95 -12.66 4.12 26.92
N CYS A 96 -11.57 3.73 27.58
CA CYS A 96 -10.22 3.90 27.02
C CYS A 96 -9.26 2.79 27.46
N LEU A 97 -8.15 2.61 26.74
CA LEU A 97 -7.10 1.67 27.09
C LEU A 97 -5.97 2.38 27.84
N PHE A 98 -5.60 1.89 29.01
CA PHE A 98 -4.54 2.47 29.84
C PHE A 98 -3.36 1.52 30.02
N LEU A 99 -2.15 2.01 29.75
CA LEU A 99 -0.90 1.29 29.90
C LEU A 99 -0.06 1.86 31.05
N GLY A 100 0.08 1.10 32.13
CA GLY A 100 0.90 1.46 33.28
C GLY A 100 2.39 1.24 33.05
N ARG A 101 3.23 1.96 33.80
CA ARG A 101 4.70 1.86 33.67
C ARG A 101 5.28 0.50 34.07
N LYS A 102 4.56 -0.32 34.84
CA LYS A 102 5.01 -1.64 35.27
C LYS A 102 4.44 -2.77 34.38
N GLY A 103 3.83 -2.42 33.25
CA GLY A 103 3.24 -3.38 32.31
C GLY A 103 1.76 -3.68 32.56
N GLU A 104 1.08 -2.86 33.37
CA GLU A 104 -0.37 -2.97 33.55
C GLU A 104 -1.11 -2.61 32.25
N ILE A 105 -1.99 -3.48 31.77
CA ILE A 105 -2.82 -3.25 30.56
C ILE A 105 -4.28 -3.29 31.00
N LEU A 106 -4.90 -2.12 31.12
CA LEU A 106 -6.23 -1.96 31.69
C LEU A 106 -7.18 -1.40 30.64
N VAL A 107 -8.30 -2.07 30.40
CA VAL A 107 -9.43 -1.51 29.65
C VAL A 107 -10.32 -0.81 30.65
N LEU A 108 -10.32 0.52 30.63
CA LEU A 108 -11.13 1.33 31.52
C LEU A 108 -12.53 1.47 30.91
N GLU A 109 -13.54 0.95 31.61
CA GLU A 109 -14.91 0.83 31.08
C GLU A 109 -15.76 2.03 31.47
N GLU A 110 -15.84 2.29 32.78
CA GLU A 110 -16.67 3.36 33.35
C GLU A 110 -16.02 3.89 34.63
N ARG A 111 -16.25 5.17 34.91
CA ARG A 111 -15.86 5.81 36.17
C ARG A 111 -17.13 6.31 36.86
N GLN A 112 -17.33 5.86 38.11
CA GLN A 112 -18.39 6.32 38.98
C GLN A 112 -17.75 6.95 40.22
N ASN A 113 -17.78 8.28 40.30
CA ASN A 113 -17.18 9.08 41.39
C ASN A 113 -15.68 8.76 41.60
N GLU A 114 -15.35 8.16 42.76
CA GLU A 114 -13.99 7.77 43.15
C GLU A 114 -13.66 6.31 42.80
N THR A 115 -14.52 5.60 42.07
CA THR A 115 -14.30 4.20 41.67
C THR A 115 -14.22 4.07 40.14
N ILE A 116 -13.32 3.21 39.67
CA ILE A 116 -13.17 2.87 38.25
C ILE A 116 -13.47 1.39 38.07
N SER A 117 -14.35 1.06 37.11
CA SER A 117 -14.50 -0.29 36.57
C SER A 117 -13.51 -0.48 35.43
N PHE A 118 -12.70 -1.52 35.52
CA PHE A 118 -11.75 -1.86 34.46
C PHE A 118 -11.58 -3.36 34.33
N TYR A 119 -11.23 -3.80 33.13
CA TYR A 119 -10.77 -5.15 32.86
C TYR A 119 -9.23 -5.18 32.86
N ASP A 120 -8.64 -6.02 33.72
CA ASP A 120 -7.20 -6.23 33.76
C ASP A 120 -6.80 -7.34 32.79
N ALA A 121 -6.16 -6.96 31.68
CA ALA A 121 -5.83 -7.89 30.63
C ALA A 121 -4.68 -8.86 30.97
N ASN A 122 -3.94 -8.60 32.05
CA ASN A 122 -2.92 -9.53 32.54
C ASN A 122 -3.52 -10.64 33.41
N SER A 123 -4.57 -10.34 34.19
CA SER A 123 -5.24 -11.34 35.02
C SER A 123 -6.50 -11.94 34.39
N GLY A 124 -7.05 -11.31 33.35
CA GLY A 124 -8.29 -11.73 32.71
C GLY A 124 -9.55 -11.50 33.55
N GLU A 125 -9.53 -10.52 34.47
CA GLU A 125 -10.62 -10.30 35.44
C GLU A 125 -11.13 -8.86 35.38
N HIS A 126 -12.45 -8.69 35.49
CA HIS A 126 -13.07 -7.39 35.76
C HIS A 126 -12.88 -7.02 37.23
N LYS A 127 -12.38 -5.81 37.49
CA LYS A 127 -12.11 -5.29 38.83
C LYS A 127 -12.68 -3.89 38.96
N THR A 128 -13.27 -3.62 40.12
CA THR A 128 -13.66 -2.26 40.52
C THR A 128 -12.79 -1.85 41.68
N LEU A 129 -12.00 -0.79 41.50
CA LEU A 129 -11.13 -0.27 42.55
C LEU A 129 -11.28 1.25 42.69
N PRO A 130 -11.03 1.80 43.89
CA PRO A 130 -10.91 3.23 44.06
C PRO A 130 -9.75 3.79 43.22
N VAL A 131 -9.93 5.00 42.69
CA VAL A 131 -9.00 5.69 41.78
C VAL A 131 -7.61 5.77 42.41
N LYS A 132 -6.66 4.98 41.90
CA LYS A 132 -5.25 5.02 42.33
C LYS A 132 -4.45 5.96 41.45
N SER A 133 -3.43 6.60 42.03
CA SER A 133 -2.43 7.35 41.26
C SER A 133 -1.47 6.38 40.56
N LEU A 134 -1.81 5.99 39.34
CA LEU A 134 -0.95 5.18 38.47
C LEU A 134 -0.50 6.03 37.27
N LYS A 135 0.81 6.22 37.11
CA LYS A 135 1.35 6.94 35.94
C LYS A 135 1.46 5.98 34.76
N GLY A 136 0.92 6.39 33.61
CA GLY A 136 0.90 5.57 32.42
C GLY A 136 0.64 6.38 31.16
N THR A 137 0.13 5.68 30.15
CA THR A 137 -0.28 6.26 28.87
C THR A 137 -1.71 5.81 28.59
N ALA A 138 -2.61 6.76 28.36
CA ALA A 138 -3.99 6.49 27.98
C ALA A 138 -4.15 6.57 26.45
N TYR A 139 -4.96 5.68 25.91
CA TYR A 139 -5.35 5.59 24.51
C TYR A 139 -6.85 5.79 24.43
N TYR A 140 -7.28 6.94 23.93
CA TYR A 140 -8.68 7.28 23.77
C TYR A 140 -9.12 6.94 22.36
N PHE A 141 -10.29 6.33 22.22
CA PHE A 141 -10.81 5.90 20.92
C PHE A 141 -11.99 6.77 20.51
N THR A 142 -12.01 7.20 19.24
CA THR A 142 -13.12 7.95 18.65
C THR A 142 -13.72 7.11 17.53
N ASP A 143 -15.03 6.93 17.58
CA ASP A 143 -15.77 6.22 16.54
C ASP A 143 -15.86 7.08 15.26
N THR A 144 -15.28 6.59 14.18
CA THR A 144 -15.33 7.25 12.87
C THR A 144 -16.55 6.86 12.04
N HIS A 145 -17.32 5.83 12.42
CA HIS A 145 -18.57 5.44 11.75
C HIS A 145 -19.61 6.56 11.73
N THR A 146 -19.65 7.40 12.76
CA THR A 146 -20.58 8.53 12.89
C THR A 146 -20.09 9.83 12.26
N THR A 147 -18.80 9.90 11.84
CA THR A 147 -18.16 11.16 11.43
C THR A 147 -17.97 11.29 9.91
N HIS A 148 -18.62 10.47 9.09
CA HIS A 148 -18.44 10.48 7.63
C HIS A 148 -19.68 10.92 6.85
N GLY A 149 -19.99 12.21 6.94
CA GLY A 149 -20.62 12.99 5.87
C GLY A 149 -19.64 13.93 5.15
N PHE A 150 -18.47 14.17 5.75
CA PHE A 150 -17.43 15.00 5.17
C PHE A 150 -16.09 14.29 5.37
N VAL A 151 -15.69 13.46 4.39
CA VAL A 151 -14.28 13.55 4.00
C VAL A 151 -14.19 14.94 3.40
N GLU A 152 -13.80 15.89 4.24
CA GLU A 152 -13.50 17.25 3.85
C GLU A 152 -12.73 17.14 2.53
N THR A 153 -13.30 17.74 1.49
CA THR A 153 -12.63 17.92 0.21
C THR A 153 -11.55 19.00 0.40
N GLU A 154 -10.68 18.82 1.40
CA GLU A 154 -9.72 19.81 1.87
C GLU A 154 -8.33 19.17 2.00
N SER A 155 -7.63 19.15 0.89
CA SER A 155 -6.79 20.30 0.54
C SER A 155 -6.01 19.98 -0.73
N ARG A 156 -5.74 21.02 -1.53
CA ARG A 156 -4.85 21.00 -2.70
C ARG A 156 -3.40 20.53 -2.39
N GLN A 157 -3.10 20.08 -1.18
CA GLN A 157 -1.78 19.62 -0.78
C GLN A 157 -1.53 18.17 -1.20
N ALA A 158 -0.33 17.92 -1.73
CA ALA A 158 0.18 16.58 -2.02
C ALA A 158 0.11 15.68 -0.77
N TRP A 159 -0.50 14.48 -0.89
CA TRP A 159 -0.57 13.46 0.16
C TRP A 159 0.78 13.24 0.87
N PHE A 160 1.87 13.20 0.09
CA PHE A 160 3.23 13.03 0.60
C PHE A 160 3.67 14.18 1.53
N ALA A 161 3.26 15.42 1.27
CA ALA A 161 3.59 16.55 2.13
C ALA A 161 2.93 16.40 3.51
N ARG A 162 1.68 15.92 3.57
CA ARG A 162 1.00 15.62 4.84
C ARG A 162 1.69 14.50 5.60
N LEU A 163 2.14 13.45 4.90
CA LEU A 163 2.94 12.38 5.49
C LEU A 163 4.22 12.94 6.12
N MET A 164 4.96 13.79 5.41
CA MET A 164 6.18 14.42 5.92
C MET A 164 5.93 15.33 7.13
N ARG A 165 4.76 16.00 7.21
CA ARG A 165 4.42 16.82 8.38
C ARG A 165 4.35 16.02 9.67
N ARG A 166 3.94 14.75 9.62
CA ARG A 166 3.93 13.85 10.79
C ARG A 166 5.30 13.67 11.43
N PHE A 167 6.38 13.92 10.68
CA PHE A 167 7.76 13.80 11.15
C PHE A 167 8.40 15.15 11.54
N GLN A 168 7.64 16.26 11.57
CA GLN A 168 8.19 17.61 11.83
C GLN A 168 8.94 17.72 13.16
N GLY A 169 8.43 17.13 14.24
CA GLY A 169 9.15 17.11 15.52
C GLY A 169 10.52 16.42 15.43
N LEU A 170 10.59 15.29 14.72
CA LEU A 170 11.83 14.56 14.47
C LEU A 170 12.79 15.33 13.56
N THR A 171 12.28 16.06 12.56
CA THR A 171 13.12 16.91 11.70
C THR A 171 13.79 18.03 12.50
N TRP A 172 13.13 18.61 13.51
CA TRP A 172 13.75 19.60 14.39
C TRP A 172 14.86 18.99 15.26
N HIS A 173 14.67 17.76 15.77
CA HIS A 173 15.74 17.05 16.48
C HIS A 173 16.94 16.76 15.57
N LEU A 174 16.70 16.32 14.33
CA LEU A 174 17.75 16.07 13.34
C LEU A 174 18.51 17.33 12.94
N LEU A 175 17.80 18.46 12.82
CA LEU A 175 18.41 19.76 12.54
C LEU A 175 19.25 20.23 13.72
N SER A 176 18.76 20.04 14.96
CA SER A 176 19.50 20.35 16.19
C SER A 176 20.76 19.49 16.34
N MET A 177 20.66 18.18 16.09
CA MET A 177 21.83 17.29 16.07
C MET A 177 22.82 17.69 14.97
N SER A 178 22.33 18.07 13.79
CA SER A 178 23.20 18.53 12.70
C SER A 178 23.88 19.86 13.03
N PHE A 179 23.22 20.76 13.74
CA PHE A 179 23.84 21.96 14.27
C PHE A 179 24.98 21.61 15.25
N LEU A 180 24.72 20.73 16.22
CA LEU A 180 25.75 20.29 17.18
C LEU A 180 26.94 19.60 16.50
N ILE A 181 26.68 18.73 15.52
CA ILE A 181 27.72 18.08 14.72
C ILE A 181 28.57 19.11 13.98
N ASN A 182 27.94 20.09 13.33
CA ASN A 182 28.66 21.14 12.61
C ASN A 182 29.41 22.10 13.56
N LEU A 183 28.91 22.31 14.79
CA LEU A 183 29.60 23.07 15.83
C LEU A 183 30.85 22.33 16.32
N VAL A 184 30.74 21.04 16.66
CA VAL A 184 31.88 20.20 17.06
C VAL A 184 32.89 20.06 15.92
N ALA A 185 32.44 20.07 14.66
CA ALA A 185 33.31 20.03 13.49
C ALA A 185 34.26 21.24 13.37
N LEU A 186 33.98 22.36 14.05
CA LEU A 186 34.90 23.51 14.15
C LEU A 186 36.12 23.22 15.04
N ALA A 187 36.05 22.21 15.91
CA ALA A 187 37.12 21.88 16.85
C ALA A 187 38.42 21.51 16.13
N VAL A 188 38.36 20.79 15.01
CA VAL A 188 39.57 20.37 14.27
C VAL A 188 40.32 21.58 13.65
N PRO A 189 39.68 22.46 12.85
CA PRO A 189 40.34 23.66 12.35
C PRO A 189 40.90 24.57 13.46
N LEU A 190 40.14 24.78 14.54
CA LEU A 190 40.58 25.61 15.66
C LEU A 190 41.74 24.99 16.44
N PHE A 191 41.74 23.66 16.61
CA PHE A 191 42.86 22.92 17.18
C PHE A 191 44.13 23.12 16.34
N ILE A 192 44.03 23.00 15.01
CA ILE A 192 45.17 23.24 14.11
C ILE A 192 45.68 24.68 14.26
N MET A 193 44.79 25.67 14.27
CA MET A 193 45.16 27.08 14.51
C MET A 193 45.94 27.26 15.81
N LEU A 194 45.43 26.70 16.92
CA LEU A 194 46.05 26.81 18.24
C LEU A 194 47.42 26.12 18.29
N VAL A 195 47.57 24.96 17.64
CA VAL A 195 48.86 24.25 17.60
C VAL A 195 49.90 25.08 16.86
N TYR A 196 49.56 25.63 15.69
CA TYR A 196 50.51 26.45 14.92
C TYR A 196 50.85 27.76 15.64
N ASP A 197 49.86 28.47 16.17
CA ASP A 197 50.09 29.80 16.75
C ASP A 197 50.69 29.72 18.16
N LYS A 198 50.30 28.75 19.00
CA LYS A 198 50.74 28.68 20.41
C LYS A 198 51.76 27.58 20.70
N VAL A 199 51.61 26.39 20.14
CA VAL A 199 52.54 25.28 20.46
C VAL A 199 53.83 25.42 19.66
N ILE A 200 53.73 25.63 18.35
CA ILE A 200 54.89 25.81 17.46
C ILE A 200 55.44 27.23 17.61
N GLY A 201 54.57 28.25 17.56
CA GLY A 201 54.97 29.66 17.68
C GLY A 201 55.60 30.03 19.03
N ALA A 202 55.00 29.61 20.15
CA ALA A 202 55.47 29.95 21.50
C ALA A 202 56.27 28.84 22.21
N LYS A 203 56.58 27.73 21.53
CA LYS A 203 57.32 26.56 22.05
C LYS A 203 56.73 25.96 23.35
N SER A 204 55.43 26.11 23.58
CA SER A 204 54.76 25.59 24.78
C SER A 204 54.33 24.12 24.58
N VAL A 205 55.27 23.20 24.79
CA VAL A 205 55.04 21.75 24.60
C VAL A 205 54.08 21.19 25.67
N ASP A 206 54.05 21.80 26.86
CA ASP A 206 53.22 21.33 27.99
C ASP A 206 51.71 21.47 27.75
N ALA A 207 51.28 22.38 26.87
CA ALA A 207 49.87 22.57 26.52
C ALA A 207 49.35 21.51 25.54
N LEU A 208 50.24 20.87 24.77
CA LEU A 208 49.88 19.96 23.69
C LEU A 208 49.08 18.72 24.14
N PRO A 209 49.45 17.99 25.23
CA PRO A 209 48.69 16.82 25.68
C PRO A 209 47.24 17.15 26.05
N TRP A 210 47.00 18.29 26.70
CA TRP A 210 45.65 18.74 27.07
C TRP A 210 44.82 19.11 25.84
N MET A 211 45.44 19.75 24.84
CA MET A 211 44.76 20.06 23.58
C MET A 211 44.43 18.78 22.80
N VAL A 212 45.33 17.79 22.77
CA VAL A 212 45.11 16.48 22.14
C VAL A 212 43.98 15.72 22.84
N ALA A 213 43.95 15.72 24.17
CA ALA A 213 42.84 15.14 24.93
C ALA A 213 41.50 15.85 24.63
N GLY A 214 41.51 17.18 24.55
CA GLY A 214 40.35 18.00 24.20
C GLY A 214 39.81 17.65 22.81
N ILE A 215 40.64 17.66 21.77
CA ILE A 215 40.20 17.31 20.41
C ILE A 215 39.79 15.83 20.31
N GLY A 216 40.46 14.94 21.03
CA GLY A 216 40.07 13.53 21.13
C GLY A 216 38.64 13.37 21.67
N SER A 217 38.30 14.09 22.74
CA SER A 217 36.93 14.09 23.30
C SER A 217 35.90 14.68 22.32
N ALA A 218 36.26 15.74 21.59
CA ALA A 218 35.39 16.35 20.58
C ALA A 218 35.14 15.41 19.40
N LEU A 219 36.17 14.69 18.91
CA LEU A 219 36.02 13.70 17.84
C LEU A 219 35.15 12.50 18.26
N LEU A 220 35.29 12.03 19.50
CA LEU A 220 34.41 11.00 20.05
C LEU A 220 32.95 11.48 20.15
N ALA A 221 32.74 12.73 20.57
CA ALA A 221 31.41 13.34 20.60
C ALA A 221 30.80 13.50 19.19
N ASP A 222 31.59 13.94 18.19
CA ASP A 222 31.16 14.00 16.78
C ASP A 222 30.73 12.62 16.26
N MET A 223 31.54 11.58 16.52
CA MET A 223 31.22 10.21 16.13
C MET A 223 29.92 9.71 16.80
N ALA A 224 29.75 9.95 18.10
CA ALA A 224 28.55 9.57 18.83
C ALA A 224 27.30 10.30 18.30
N LEU A 225 27.39 11.62 18.04
CA LEU A 225 26.30 12.40 17.48
C LEU A 225 25.93 11.94 16.07
N ARG A 226 26.91 11.63 15.22
CA ARG A 226 26.67 11.08 13.87
C ARG A 226 25.96 9.73 13.94
N TYR A 227 26.36 8.85 14.86
CA TYR A 227 25.71 7.57 15.08
C TYR A 227 24.24 7.73 15.53
N LEU A 228 23.98 8.61 16.50
CA LEU A 228 22.62 8.92 16.96
C LEU A 228 21.77 9.49 15.82
N ARG A 229 22.31 10.45 15.05
CA ARG A 229 21.64 11.02 13.88
C ARG A 229 21.31 9.95 12.85
N ALA A 230 22.24 9.06 12.52
CA ALA A 230 22.04 7.97 11.58
C ALA A 230 20.91 7.01 12.05
N ARG A 231 20.86 6.70 13.34
CA ARG A 231 19.79 5.86 13.91
C ARG A 231 18.40 6.52 13.80
N VAL A 232 18.31 7.82 14.02
CA VAL A 232 17.05 8.58 13.88
C VAL A 232 16.62 8.62 12.42
N ILE A 233 17.54 8.92 11.48
CA ILE A 233 17.25 8.92 10.04
C ILE A 233 16.77 7.53 9.59
N GLY A 234 17.45 6.45 10.00
CA GLY A 234 17.07 5.09 9.65
C GLY A 234 15.66 4.71 10.12
N ASN A 235 15.28 5.11 11.34
CA ASN A 235 13.92 4.89 11.86
C ASN A 235 12.86 5.66 11.05
N ILE A 236 13.12 6.92 10.71
CA ILE A 236 12.20 7.71 9.88
C ILE A 236 12.04 7.08 8.50
N ALA A 237 13.15 6.69 7.87
CA ALA A 237 13.13 6.11 6.54
C ALA A 237 12.39 4.76 6.50
N GLY A 238 12.60 3.89 7.49
CA GLY A 238 11.86 2.63 7.60
C GLY A 238 10.35 2.84 7.83
N ARG A 239 9.97 3.83 8.65
CA ARG A 239 8.56 4.18 8.86
C ARG A 239 7.92 4.77 7.61
N LEU A 240 8.64 5.62 6.87
CA LEU A 240 8.16 6.17 5.60
C LEU A 240 7.96 5.07 4.57
N ASP A 241 8.90 4.12 4.46
CA ASP A 241 8.80 2.97 3.56
C ASP A 241 7.54 2.14 3.85
N TYR A 242 7.33 1.79 5.12
CA TYR A 242 6.14 1.07 5.56
C TYR A 242 4.85 1.84 5.24
N LEU A 243 4.75 3.11 5.62
CA LEU A 243 3.54 3.91 5.42
C LEU A 243 3.22 4.11 3.93
N ILE A 244 4.23 4.40 3.10
CA ILE A 244 4.05 4.57 1.65
C ILE A 244 3.64 3.24 1.02
N GLY A 245 4.32 2.14 1.37
CA GLY A 245 4.01 0.81 0.85
C GLY A 245 2.58 0.37 1.17
N VAL A 246 2.20 0.43 2.45
CA VAL A 246 0.87 -0.02 2.92
C VAL A 246 -0.25 0.87 2.37
N GLU A 247 -0.12 2.19 2.46
CA GLU A 247 -1.18 3.11 2.01
C GLU A 247 -1.35 3.07 0.49
N THR A 248 -0.25 2.95 -0.26
CA THR A 248 -0.36 2.86 -1.73
C THR A 248 -0.93 1.52 -2.17
N PHE A 249 -0.57 0.43 -1.48
CA PHE A 249 -1.17 -0.88 -1.73
C PHE A 249 -2.66 -0.87 -1.40
N LYS A 250 -3.05 -0.31 -0.25
CA LYS A 250 -4.44 -0.07 0.13
C LYS A 250 -5.17 0.72 -0.94
N GLN A 251 -4.61 1.84 -1.39
CA GLN A 251 -5.19 2.66 -2.46
C GLN A 251 -5.47 1.83 -3.72
N ILE A 252 -4.50 1.05 -4.20
CA ILE A 252 -4.66 0.21 -5.40
C ILE A 252 -5.80 -0.81 -5.24
N LEU A 253 -5.91 -1.46 -4.06
CA LEU A 253 -6.97 -2.43 -3.79
C LEU A 253 -8.37 -1.81 -3.77
N HIS A 254 -8.48 -0.54 -3.39
CA HIS A 254 -9.76 0.16 -3.30
C HIS A 254 -10.10 0.96 -4.57
N LEU A 255 -9.25 0.94 -5.60
CA LEU A 255 -9.58 1.54 -6.90
C LEU A 255 -10.71 0.75 -7.58
N PRO A 256 -11.60 1.42 -8.33
CA PRO A 256 -12.62 0.73 -9.10
C PRO A 256 -12.00 -0.26 -10.10
N PRO A 257 -12.57 -1.47 -10.28
CA PRO A 257 -12.06 -2.50 -11.20
C PRO A 257 -11.79 -1.99 -12.61
N LEU A 258 -12.59 -1.03 -13.09
CA LEU A 258 -12.43 -0.42 -14.41
C LEU A 258 -11.05 0.25 -14.61
N PHE A 259 -10.44 0.79 -13.55
CA PHE A 259 -9.11 1.41 -13.60
C PHE A 259 -8.00 0.38 -13.53
N THR A 260 -8.20 -0.72 -12.81
CA THR A 260 -7.19 -1.76 -12.61
C THR A 260 -7.10 -2.70 -13.80
N GLU A 261 -8.22 -3.10 -14.41
CA GLU A 261 -8.26 -3.95 -15.62
C GLU A 261 -7.57 -3.31 -16.83
N ARG A 262 -7.53 -1.97 -16.91
CA ARG A 262 -6.89 -1.24 -18.04
C ARG A 262 -5.39 -1.14 -17.94
N SER A 263 -4.87 -1.14 -16.73
CA SER A 263 -3.43 -1.03 -16.49
C SER A 263 -2.81 -2.41 -16.48
N THR A 264 -1.73 -2.61 -17.23
CA THR A 264 -0.99 -3.88 -17.16
C THR A 264 -0.52 -4.14 -15.73
N MET A 265 -0.58 -5.40 -15.25
CA MET A 265 0.01 -5.80 -13.96
C MET A 265 1.47 -5.34 -13.82
N ALA A 266 2.17 -5.25 -14.95
CA ALA A 266 3.50 -4.67 -15.11
C ALA A 266 3.60 -3.21 -14.64
N ALA A 267 2.65 -2.37 -15.03
CA ALA A 267 2.60 -0.97 -14.64
C ALA A 267 2.28 -0.82 -13.15
N GLN A 268 1.43 -1.69 -12.59
CA GLN A 268 1.12 -1.69 -11.16
C GLN A 268 2.31 -2.15 -10.32
N LEU A 269 3.01 -3.21 -10.73
CA LEU A 269 4.23 -3.70 -10.06
C LEU A 269 5.39 -2.71 -10.18
N SER A 270 5.53 -2.03 -11.32
CA SER A 270 6.54 -0.98 -11.51
C SER A 270 6.29 0.22 -10.59
N ARG A 271 5.02 0.61 -10.36
CA ARG A 271 4.66 1.65 -9.39
C ARG A 271 5.08 1.27 -7.96
N LEU A 272 4.89 0.01 -7.55
CA LEU A 272 5.35 -0.48 -6.25
C LEU A 272 6.87 -0.39 -6.10
N LYS A 273 7.64 -0.76 -7.14
CA LYS A 273 9.11 -0.67 -7.13
C LYS A 273 9.64 0.76 -7.17
N GLN A 274 8.87 1.74 -7.65
CA GLN A 274 9.30 3.14 -7.66
C GLN A 274 9.44 3.70 -6.23
N PHE A 275 8.81 3.09 -5.21
CA PHE A 275 8.93 3.50 -3.81
C PHE A 275 10.32 3.29 -3.23
N ASP A 276 11.05 2.27 -3.71
CA ASP A 276 12.44 2.03 -3.33
C ASP A 276 13.29 3.29 -3.57
N SER A 277 13.03 4.05 -4.64
CA SER A 277 13.78 5.28 -4.93
C SER A 277 13.52 6.39 -3.91
N VAL A 278 12.30 6.48 -3.34
CA VAL A 278 11.98 7.43 -2.28
C VAL A 278 12.65 6.99 -0.98
N ARG A 279 12.56 5.70 -0.63
CA ARG A 279 13.25 5.14 0.54
C ARG A 279 14.76 5.38 0.46
N ASP A 280 15.39 5.01 -0.66
CA ASP A 280 16.84 5.12 -0.88
C ASP A 280 17.33 6.58 -0.83
N PHE A 281 16.46 7.53 -1.11
CA PHE A 281 16.74 8.95 -0.93
C PHE A 281 16.82 9.35 0.55
N PHE A 282 15.89 8.87 1.37
CA PHE A 282 15.84 9.17 2.81
C PHE A 282 16.80 8.33 3.66
N THR A 283 17.13 7.10 3.24
CA THR A 283 18.16 6.27 3.91
C THR A 283 19.58 6.65 3.48
N GLY A 284 19.72 7.27 2.30
CA GLY A 284 21.00 7.57 1.69
C GLY A 284 21.66 8.87 2.15
N PRO A 285 22.86 9.17 1.63
CA PRO A 285 23.64 10.37 1.96
C PRO A 285 22.95 11.69 1.54
N ASN A 286 21.89 11.63 0.74
CA ASN A 286 21.12 12.81 0.33
C ASN A 286 20.22 13.36 1.44
N ALA A 287 19.80 12.52 2.38
CA ALA A 287 19.03 12.97 3.54
C ALA A 287 19.88 13.84 4.46
N THR A 288 21.12 13.43 4.72
CA THR A 288 22.09 14.21 5.51
C THR A 288 22.45 15.52 4.85
N LEU A 289 22.51 15.55 3.52
CA LEU A 289 22.81 16.76 2.76
C LEU A 289 21.80 17.90 3.03
N ILE A 290 20.49 17.61 3.01
CA ILE A 290 19.45 18.61 3.29
C ILE A 290 19.65 19.23 4.68
N LEU A 291 20.05 18.38 5.64
CA LEU A 291 20.29 18.80 7.02
C LEU A 291 21.60 19.61 7.16
N GLU A 292 22.57 19.44 6.27
CA GLU A 292 23.88 20.10 6.34
C GLU A 292 23.93 21.44 5.59
N LEU A 293 23.12 21.62 4.54
CA LEU A 293 23.11 22.83 3.72
C LEU A 293 22.90 24.15 4.49
N PRO A 294 21.98 24.25 5.48
CA PRO A 294 21.81 25.49 6.25
C PRO A 294 23.07 25.91 7.02
N PHE A 295 23.91 24.96 7.42
CA PHE A 295 25.11 25.20 8.22
C PHE A 295 26.32 25.62 7.37
N VAL A 296 26.21 25.61 6.04
CA VAL A 296 27.20 26.20 5.13
C VAL A 296 27.39 27.70 5.45
N LEU A 297 26.30 28.41 5.70
CA LEU A 297 26.33 29.84 6.10
C LEU A 297 27.09 30.04 7.41
N MET A 298 26.93 29.13 8.37
CA MET A 298 27.65 29.18 9.66
C MET A 298 29.17 29.11 9.44
N PHE A 299 29.66 28.19 8.60
CA PHE A 299 31.08 28.09 8.29
C PHE A 299 31.61 29.31 7.54
N VAL A 300 30.84 29.89 6.61
CA VAL A 300 31.22 31.14 5.92
C VAL A 300 31.36 32.29 6.92
N ILE A 301 30.43 32.42 7.87
CA ILE A 301 30.50 33.44 8.93
C ILE A 301 31.75 33.24 9.79
N VAL A 302 32.04 32.01 10.21
CA VAL A 302 33.24 31.70 11.01
C VAL A 302 34.53 32.03 10.24
N ILE A 303 34.60 31.71 8.94
CA ILE A 303 35.74 32.10 8.10
C ILE A 303 35.86 33.62 8.03
N GLY A 304 34.75 34.36 7.94
CA GLY A 304 34.73 35.82 7.95
C GLY A 304 35.34 36.42 9.23
N PHE A 305 35.05 35.82 10.38
CA PHE A 305 35.64 36.24 11.65
C PHE A 305 37.15 35.92 11.76
N ILE A 306 37.61 34.80 11.20
CA ILE A 306 39.00 34.35 11.32
C ILE A 306 39.93 35.02 10.28
N ALA A 307 39.46 35.15 9.04
CA ALA A 307 40.30 35.48 7.89
C ALA A 307 39.75 36.66 7.05
N GLY A 308 38.72 37.36 7.53
CA GLY A 308 38.20 38.59 6.93
C GLY A 308 37.84 38.41 5.44
N PRO A 309 38.52 39.12 4.51
CA PRO A 309 38.23 39.06 3.07
C PRO A 309 38.32 37.66 2.43
N VAL A 310 39.07 36.72 3.02
CA VAL A 310 39.20 35.34 2.49
C VAL A 310 37.84 34.62 2.45
N ALA A 311 36.88 35.01 3.30
CA ALA A 311 35.53 34.48 3.30
C ALA A 311 34.75 34.74 1.98
N LEU A 312 35.20 35.70 1.17
CA LEU A 312 34.61 35.96 -0.15
C LEU A 312 34.87 34.81 -1.13
N VAL A 313 35.95 34.03 -0.95
CA VAL A 313 36.28 32.94 -1.88
C VAL A 313 35.18 31.87 -1.93
N PRO A 314 34.71 31.29 -0.80
CA PRO A 314 33.57 30.39 -0.83
C PRO A 314 32.28 31.01 -1.37
N VAL A 315 32.04 32.31 -1.15
CA VAL A 315 30.86 33.03 -1.67
C VAL A 315 30.93 33.14 -3.19
N VAL A 316 32.09 33.49 -3.75
CA VAL A 316 32.32 33.52 -5.20
C VAL A 316 32.17 32.11 -5.78
N MET A 317 32.67 31.08 -5.10
CA MET A 317 32.50 29.69 -5.54
C MET A 317 31.03 29.25 -5.52
N LEU A 318 30.25 29.67 -4.51
CA LEU A 318 28.81 29.45 -4.49
C LEU A 318 28.13 30.06 -5.73
N MET A 319 28.51 31.28 -6.12
CA MET A 319 28.01 31.94 -7.33
C MET A 319 28.41 31.18 -8.60
N ILE A 320 29.64 30.65 -8.67
CA ILE A 320 30.11 29.82 -9.79
C ILE A 320 29.29 28.51 -9.88
N TYR A 321 29.05 27.83 -8.76
CA TYR A 321 28.18 26.65 -8.72
C TYR A 321 26.75 26.97 -9.17
N ALA A 322 26.20 28.10 -8.72
CA ALA A 322 24.86 28.53 -9.12
C ALA A 322 24.77 28.84 -10.62
N ALA A 323 25.76 29.53 -11.19
CA ALA A 323 25.83 29.84 -12.61
C ALA A 323 25.99 28.58 -13.47
N PHE A 324 26.92 27.68 -13.10
CA PHE A 324 27.10 26.40 -13.79
C PHE A 324 25.85 25.53 -13.67
N GLY A 325 25.20 25.53 -12.50
CA GLY A 325 23.93 24.86 -12.27
C GLY A 325 22.83 25.37 -13.20
N ALA A 326 22.60 26.68 -13.25
CA ALA A 326 21.56 27.26 -14.10
C ALA A 326 21.72 26.85 -15.58
N LEU A 327 22.95 26.73 -16.06
CA LEU A 327 23.24 26.33 -17.45
C LEU A 327 23.14 24.80 -17.67
N TRP A 328 23.64 23.99 -16.74
CA TRP A 328 23.83 22.56 -16.95
C TRP A 328 22.69 21.68 -16.41
N LEU A 329 21.99 22.12 -15.35
CA LEU A 329 20.91 21.36 -14.71
C LEU A 329 19.74 21.10 -15.66
N PRO A 330 19.24 22.04 -16.48
CA PRO A 330 18.13 21.77 -17.39
C PRO A 330 18.47 20.70 -18.44
N ALA A 331 19.69 20.75 -18.98
CA ALA A 331 20.16 19.78 -19.96
C ALA A 331 20.35 18.38 -19.32
N SER A 332 20.86 18.32 -18.10
CA SER A 332 20.97 17.07 -17.34
C SER A 332 19.61 16.48 -17.01
N ALA A 333 18.67 17.31 -16.57
CA ALA A 333 17.31 16.91 -16.23
C ALA A 333 16.59 16.22 -17.40
N HIS A 334 16.65 16.81 -18.59
CA HIS A 334 16.06 16.21 -19.79
C HIS A 334 16.71 14.87 -20.19
N ARG A 335 18.02 14.70 -19.93
CA ARG A 335 18.71 13.41 -20.15
C ARG A 335 18.25 12.36 -19.14
N VAL A 336 18.10 12.73 -17.87
CA VAL A 336 17.59 11.84 -16.81
C VAL A 336 16.15 11.41 -17.12
N THR A 337 15.29 12.30 -17.64
CA THR A 337 13.93 11.94 -18.03
C THR A 337 13.89 10.93 -19.15
N HIS A 338 14.67 11.16 -20.21
CA HIS A 338 14.75 10.24 -21.33
C HIS A 338 15.30 8.88 -20.89
N ALA A 339 16.36 8.86 -20.09
CA ALA A 339 16.92 7.61 -19.57
C ALA A 339 15.91 6.83 -18.71
N SER A 340 15.12 7.53 -17.87
CA SER A 340 14.06 6.89 -17.08
C SER A 340 12.92 6.34 -17.95
N ALA A 341 12.55 7.04 -19.03
CA ALA A 341 11.53 6.60 -19.97
C ALA A 341 11.99 5.33 -20.73
N SER A 342 13.17 5.37 -21.37
CA SER A 342 13.71 4.20 -22.11
C SER A 342 13.96 3.00 -21.18
N ARG A 343 14.31 3.23 -19.89
CA ARG A 343 14.39 2.16 -18.88
C ARG A 343 13.03 1.51 -18.62
N THR A 344 11.96 2.31 -18.54
CA THR A 344 10.60 1.83 -18.33
C THR A 344 10.12 1.03 -19.54
N ASP A 345 10.42 1.46 -20.76
CA ASP A 345 10.07 0.74 -21.98
C ASP A 345 10.80 -0.62 -22.08
N LYS A 346 12.10 -0.66 -21.76
CA LYS A 346 12.85 -1.92 -21.62
C LYS A 346 12.20 -2.87 -20.60
N GLN A 347 11.80 -2.37 -19.43
CA GLN A 347 11.15 -3.18 -18.40
C GLN A 347 9.77 -3.68 -18.86
N ARG A 348 9.01 -2.84 -19.58
CA ARG A 348 7.72 -3.23 -20.17
C ARG A 348 7.91 -4.41 -21.14
N MET A 349 8.92 -4.34 -22.01
CA MET A 349 9.25 -5.42 -22.95
C MET A 349 9.59 -6.72 -22.20
N GLN A 350 10.36 -6.66 -21.12
CA GLN A 350 10.67 -7.85 -20.31
C GLN A 350 9.43 -8.52 -19.74
N ILE A 351 8.48 -7.72 -19.23
CA ILE A 351 7.25 -8.27 -18.65
C ILE A 351 6.32 -8.83 -19.73
N GLN A 352 6.25 -8.18 -20.90
CA GLN A 352 5.52 -8.71 -22.06
C GLN A 352 6.09 -10.06 -22.50
N THR A 353 7.41 -10.21 -22.56
CA THR A 353 8.07 -11.47 -22.89
C THR A 353 7.74 -12.58 -21.89
N LEU A 354 7.72 -12.28 -20.59
CA LEU A 354 7.39 -13.28 -19.56
C LEU A 354 5.92 -13.71 -19.63
N ASN A 355 5.02 -12.77 -19.89
CA ASN A 355 3.58 -13.04 -20.00
C ASN A 355 3.24 -13.81 -21.29
N GLY A 356 3.84 -13.44 -22.43
CA GLY A 356 3.60 -14.07 -23.74
C GLY A 356 4.60 -15.16 -24.12
N ARG A 357 5.29 -15.75 -23.14
CA ARG A 357 6.42 -16.67 -23.39
C ARG A 357 6.01 -17.91 -24.20
N TYR A 358 4.81 -18.44 -23.97
CA TYR A 358 4.32 -19.63 -24.65
C TYR A 358 3.94 -19.32 -26.10
N GLU A 359 3.32 -18.17 -26.35
CA GLU A 359 2.98 -17.71 -27.71
C GLU A 359 4.25 -17.48 -28.53
N ILE A 360 5.26 -16.81 -27.96
CA ILE A 360 6.54 -16.58 -28.64
C ILE A 360 7.19 -17.91 -29.03
N LYS A 361 7.18 -18.89 -28.13
CA LYS A 361 7.67 -20.25 -28.37
C LYS A 361 6.84 -20.99 -29.43
N GLY A 362 5.52 -20.87 -29.36
CA GLY A 362 4.58 -21.57 -30.24
C GLY A 362 4.71 -21.13 -31.70
N VAL A 363 5.03 -19.86 -31.94
CA VAL A 363 5.26 -19.33 -33.30
C VAL A 363 6.72 -19.38 -33.74
N GLY A 364 7.65 -19.84 -32.89
CA GLY A 364 9.09 -19.81 -33.17
C GLY A 364 9.65 -18.39 -33.34
N GLY A 365 9.03 -17.39 -32.70
CA GLY A 365 9.29 -15.96 -32.89
C GLY A 365 10.43 -15.41 -32.02
N GLU A 366 11.25 -16.26 -31.39
CA GLU A 366 12.25 -15.83 -30.42
C GLU A 366 13.28 -14.85 -31.01
N THR A 367 13.69 -15.06 -32.26
CA THR A 367 14.67 -14.20 -32.94
C THR A 367 14.15 -12.78 -33.12
N THR A 368 12.95 -12.64 -33.70
CA THR A 368 12.26 -11.35 -33.85
C THR A 368 12.05 -10.65 -32.51
N TRP A 369 11.66 -11.40 -31.48
CA TRP A 369 11.43 -10.84 -30.15
C TRP A 369 12.74 -10.40 -29.47
N TRP A 370 13.80 -11.18 -29.66
CA TRP A 370 15.16 -10.85 -29.20
C TRP A 370 15.70 -9.59 -29.88
N GLU A 371 15.48 -9.41 -31.19
CA GLU A 371 15.88 -8.20 -31.92
C GLU A 371 15.19 -6.95 -31.39
N ARG A 372 13.88 -7.02 -31.13
CA ARG A 372 13.13 -5.92 -30.48
C ARG A 372 13.68 -5.60 -29.10
N TYR A 373 13.96 -6.62 -28.28
CA TYR A 373 14.57 -6.41 -26.98
C TYR A 373 15.97 -5.78 -27.09
N ARG A 374 16.76 -6.17 -28.10
CA ARG A 374 18.08 -5.60 -28.39
C ARG A 374 17.98 -4.09 -28.69
N GLU A 375 16.98 -3.65 -29.44
CA GLU A 375 16.73 -2.24 -29.73
C GLU A 375 16.41 -1.43 -28.47
N PHE A 376 15.40 -1.85 -27.69
CA PHE A 376 15.05 -1.20 -26.42
C PHE A 376 16.22 -1.19 -25.42
N SER A 377 17.00 -2.27 -25.39
CA SER A 377 18.18 -2.34 -24.53
C SER A 377 19.29 -1.41 -25.02
N GLY A 378 19.50 -1.29 -26.33
CA GLY A 378 20.48 -0.38 -26.93
C GLY A 378 20.14 1.08 -26.65
N GLU A 379 18.87 1.48 -26.80
CA GLU A 379 18.41 2.83 -26.49
C GLU A 379 18.58 3.14 -24.99
N ALA A 380 18.12 2.24 -24.11
CA ALA A 380 18.25 2.42 -22.66
C ALA A 380 19.71 2.54 -22.21
N VAL A 381 20.62 1.74 -22.77
CA VAL A 381 22.06 1.83 -22.50
C VAL A 381 22.62 3.17 -23.00
N THR A 382 22.26 3.60 -24.20
CA THR A 382 22.74 4.88 -24.78
C THR A 382 22.26 6.08 -23.97
N ALA A 383 20.98 6.10 -23.57
CA ALA A 383 20.41 7.16 -22.74
C ALA A 383 21.05 7.18 -21.34
N ASN A 384 21.27 6.00 -20.74
CA ASN A 384 21.98 5.89 -19.47
C ASN A 384 23.43 6.37 -19.59
N TYR A 385 24.15 6.01 -20.66
CA TYR A 385 25.51 6.48 -20.93
C TYR A 385 25.58 8.02 -20.97
N ARG A 386 24.68 8.67 -21.71
CA ARG A 386 24.61 10.16 -21.75
C ARG A 386 24.38 10.74 -20.36
N THR A 387 23.57 10.09 -19.52
CA THR A 387 23.33 10.51 -18.13
C THR A 387 24.58 10.34 -17.27
N THR A 388 25.27 9.20 -17.38
CA THR A 388 26.54 8.93 -16.69
C THR A 388 27.63 9.93 -17.06
N VAL A 389 27.81 10.23 -18.35
CA VAL A 389 28.77 11.25 -18.81
C VAL A 389 28.38 12.64 -18.29
N SER A 390 27.08 12.98 -18.31
CA SER A 390 26.61 14.26 -17.75
C SER A 390 26.94 14.39 -16.27
N ASN A 391 26.72 13.32 -15.49
CA ASN A 391 27.09 13.26 -14.08
C ASN A 391 28.61 13.33 -13.90
N ALA A 392 29.40 12.67 -14.75
CA ALA A 392 30.86 12.75 -14.69
C ALA A 392 31.38 14.18 -14.93
N VAL A 393 30.81 14.93 -15.87
CA VAL A 393 31.14 16.35 -16.09
C VAL A 393 30.82 17.19 -14.87
N ILE A 394 29.64 16.99 -14.25
CA ILE A 394 29.23 17.65 -13.01
C ILE A 394 30.23 17.35 -11.88
N THR A 395 30.63 16.09 -11.71
CA THR A 395 31.61 15.67 -10.70
C THR A 395 32.97 16.29 -10.94
N SER A 396 33.50 16.23 -12.16
CA SER A 396 34.79 16.80 -12.52
C SER A 396 34.82 18.32 -12.34
N PHE A 397 33.75 19.02 -12.72
CA PHE A 397 33.62 20.46 -12.47
C PHE A 397 33.63 20.76 -10.98
N ALA A 398 32.84 20.02 -10.19
CA ALA A 398 32.75 20.26 -8.77
C ALA A 398 34.08 20.00 -8.03
N GLN A 399 34.81 18.94 -8.42
CA GLN A 399 36.14 18.66 -7.87
C GLN A 399 37.19 19.68 -8.31
N GLY A 400 37.12 20.15 -9.57
CA GLY A 400 37.99 21.21 -10.08
C GLY A 400 37.78 22.54 -9.36
N ALA A 401 36.52 22.96 -9.18
CA ALA A 401 36.16 24.17 -8.44
C ALA A 401 36.62 24.10 -6.97
N MET A 402 36.49 22.93 -6.35
CA MET A 402 36.96 22.69 -4.99
C MET A 402 38.48 22.85 -4.86
N SER A 403 39.25 22.22 -5.75
CA SER A 403 40.71 22.36 -5.79
C SER A 403 41.15 23.79 -6.06
N LEU A 404 40.50 24.48 -7.01
CA LEU A 404 40.79 25.88 -7.34
C LEU A 404 40.51 26.81 -6.15
N SER A 405 39.43 26.57 -5.40
CA SER A 405 39.12 27.33 -4.20
C SER A 405 40.19 27.16 -3.12
N GLY A 406 40.73 25.94 -2.96
CA GLY A 406 41.83 25.68 -2.04
C GLY A 406 43.09 26.47 -2.40
N VAL A 407 43.45 26.49 -3.69
CA VAL A 407 44.58 27.26 -4.21
C VAL A 407 44.36 28.76 -4.06
N ALA A 408 43.16 29.27 -4.38
CA ALA A 408 42.82 30.68 -4.27
C ALA A 408 42.94 31.18 -2.83
N VAL A 409 42.49 30.40 -1.86
CA VAL A 409 42.63 30.74 -0.44
C VAL A 409 44.07 30.67 0.03
N LEU A 410 44.83 29.67 -0.39
CA LEU A 410 46.25 29.64 -0.08
C LEU A 410 46.97 30.88 -0.62
N ALA A 411 46.69 31.28 -1.86
CA ALA A 411 47.30 32.45 -2.48
C ALA A 411 46.93 33.78 -1.77
N ILE A 412 45.63 34.06 -1.63
CA ILE A 412 45.13 35.28 -0.97
C ILE A 412 45.54 35.29 0.51
N GLY A 413 45.40 34.15 1.18
CA GLY A 413 45.73 34.01 2.58
C GLY A 413 47.23 34.14 2.86
N THR A 414 48.11 33.65 1.99
CA THR A 414 49.56 33.86 2.11
C THR A 414 49.90 35.34 2.02
N TYR A 415 49.28 36.09 1.10
CA TYR A 415 49.49 37.54 1.02
C TYR A 415 49.04 38.25 2.31
N MET A 416 47.93 37.84 2.90
CA MET A 416 47.45 38.38 4.19
C MET A 416 48.35 38.02 5.37
N VAL A 417 48.94 36.83 5.38
CA VAL A 417 49.94 36.42 6.39
C VAL A 417 51.21 37.28 6.26
N ILE A 418 51.70 37.50 5.04
CA ILE A 418 52.87 38.37 4.78
C ILE A 418 52.57 39.82 5.19
N ALA A 419 51.35 40.30 4.95
CA ALA A 419 50.89 41.62 5.37
C ALA A 419 50.65 41.75 6.89
N GLY A 420 50.81 40.67 7.66
CA GLY A 420 50.61 40.65 9.11
C GLY A 420 49.15 40.76 9.57
N SER A 421 48.18 40.66 8.64
CA SER A 421 46.75 40.74 8.97
C SER A 421 46.14 39.38 9.38
N MET A 422 46.87 38.28 9.20
CA MET A 422 46.44 36.92 9.54
C MET A 422 47.62 36.08 10.04
N SER A 423 47.40 35.16 11.00
CA SER A 423 48.43 34.21 11.44
C SER A 423 48.56 33.02 10.50
N ILE A 424 49.69 32.30 10.56
CA ILE A 424 49.89 31.05 9.82
C ILE A 424 48.86 30.00 10.27
N GLY A 425 48.55 29.92 11.57
CA GLY A 425 47.51 29.01 12.08
C GLY A 425 46.13 29.36 11.53
N ALA A 426 45.77 30.63 11.44
CA ALA A 426 44.50 31.09 10.87
C ALA A 426 44.37 30.74 9.38
N LEU A 427 45.46 30.81 8.61
CA LEU A 427 45.49 30.37 7.21
C LEU A 427 45.13 28.88 7.08
N ILE A 428 45.82 28.03 7.86
CA ILE A 428 45.64 26.57 7.79
C ILE A 428 44.24 26.17 8.27
N ALA A 429 43.74 26.80 9.34
CA ALA A 429 42.37 26.58 9.82
C ALA A 429 41.33 27.01 8.78
N THR A 430 41.55 28.14 8.11
CA THR A 430 40.68 28.62 7.04
C THR A 430 40.65 27.64 5.87
N MET A 431 41.80 27.08 5.46
CA MET A 431 41.83 26.02 4.46
C MET A 431 40.98 24.82 4.86
N ALA A 432 41.06 24.36 6.12
CA ALA A 432 40.24 23.26 6.61
C ALA A 432 38.73 23.59 6.67
N LEU A 433 38.38 24.82 7.04
CA LEU A 433 36.99 25.29 7.09
C LEU A 433 36.36 25.39 5.69
N ILE A 434 37.13 25.69 4.64
CA ILE A 434 36.62 25.76 3.28
C ILE A 434 36.12 24.41 2.78
N TRP A 435 36.80 23.31 3.14
CA TRP A 435 36.31 21.97 2.84
C TRP A 435 34.94 21.71 3.47
N ARG A 436 34.65 22.28 4.65
CA ARG A 436 33.33 22.19 5.30
C ARG A 436 32.25 22.99 4.59
N VAL A 437 32.60 24.07 3.91
CA VAL A 437 31.67 24.87 3.08
C VAL A 437 31.42 24.17 1.74
N LEU A 438 32.48 23.74 1.06
CA LEU A 438 32.40 23.27 -0.32
C LEU A 438 31.92 21.83 -0.44
N ALA A 439 32.20 20.94 0.52
CA ALA A 439 31.80 19.53 0.42
C ALA A 439 30.27 19.31 0.40
N PRO A 440 29.45 19.97 1.25
CA PRO A 440 27.99 19.91 1.14
C PRO A 440 27.48 20.53 -0.17
N LEU A 441 28.09 21.62 -0.64
CA LEU A 441 27.71 22.25 -1.91
C LEU A 441 27.99 21.33 -3.11
N GLN A 442 29.17 20.70 -3.15
CA GLN A 442 29.52 19.69 -4.15
C GLN A 442 28.51 18.53 -4.11
N SER A 443 28.19 18.03 -2.91
CA SER A 443 27.25 16.94 -2.74
C SER A 443 25.84 17.34 -3.20
N ALA A 444 25.36 18.55 -2.90
CA ALA A 444 24.09 19.07 -3.43
C ALA A 444 24.05 19.12 -4.94
N PHE A 445 25.16 19.55 -5.54
CA PHE A 445 25.28 19.65 -6.98
C PHE A 445 25.22 18.27 -7.66
N LEU A 446 25.88 17.27 -7.07
CA LEU A 446 25.87 15.88 -7.54
C LEU A 446 24.51 15.19 -7.36
N SER A 447 23.83 15.50 -6.26
CA SER A 447 22.56 14.85 -5.90
C SER A 447 21.35 15.40 -6.66
N PHE A 448 21.50 16.47 -7.43
CA PHE A 448 20.39 17.13 -8.12
C PHE A 448 19.55 16.19 -9.00
N SER A 449 20.20 15.37 -9.84
CA SER A 449 19.51 14.41 -10.71
C SER A 449 18.65 13.43 -9.90
N ARG A 450 19.11 13.07 -8.69
CA ARG A 450 18.37 12.21 -7.76
C ARG A 450 17.20 12.95 -7.10
N PHE A 451 17.36 14.22 -6.73
CA PHE A 451 16.25 15.05 -6.25
C PHE A 451 15.13 15.14 -7.29
N GLU A 452 15.48 15.34 -8.56
CA GLU A 452 14.51 15.42 -9.64
C GLU A 452 13.79 14.09 -9.86
N GLN A 453 14.53 12.98 -9.89
CA GLN A 453 13.97 11.63 -10.00
C GLN A 453 12.98 11.35 -8.86
N VAL A 454 13.37 11.61 -7.62
CA VAL A 454 12.52 11.39 -6.43
C VAL A 454 11.30 12.31 -6.45
N SER A 455 11.46 13.56 -6.88
CA SER A 455 10.34 14.50 -7.01
C SER A 455 9.28 13.99 -8.00
N LYS A 456 9.69 13.41 -9.13
CA LYS A 456 8.76 12.81 -10.10
C LYS A 456 8.07 11.57 -9.56
N THR A 457 8.81 10.71 -8.85
CA THR A 457 8.20 9.58 -8.16
C THR A 457 7.16 10.04 -7.13
N ILE A 458 7.48 11.06 -6.34
CA ILE A 458 6.53 11.66 -5.38
C ILE A 458 5.30 12.22 -6.12
N GLN A 459 5.47 12.86 -7.28
CA GLN A 459 4.33 13.32 -8.09
C GLN A 459 3.46 12.16 -8.57
N GLN A 460 4.06 11.06 -9.04
CA GLN A 460 3.34 9.86 -9.47
C GLN A 460 2.57 9.21 -8.31
N ILE A 461 3.18 9.11 -7.13
CA ILE A 461 2.52 8.66 -5.90
C ILE A 461 1.33 9.56 -5.57
N ASN A 462 1.53 10.88 -5.57
CA ASN A 462 0.46 11.82 -5.27
C ASN A 462 -0.68 11.77 -6.30
N GLN A 463 -0.39 11.49 -7.57
CA GLN A 463 -1.42 11.29 -8.59
C GLN A 463 -2.22 10.01 -8.34
N LEU A 464 -1.55 8.92 -7.95
CA LEU A 464 -2.21 7.67 -7.59
C LEU A 464 -3.10 7.83 -6.35
N MET A 465 -2.60 8.49 -5.31
CA MET A 465 -3.34 8.77 -4.07
C MET A 465 -4.48 9.79 -4.25
N LYS A 466 -4.55 10.47 -5.40
CA LYS A 466 -5.66 11.37 -5.77
C LYS A 466 -6.79 10.67 -6.51
N LEU A 467 -6.57 9.43 -6.99
CA LEU A 467 -7.62 8.70 -7.68
C LEU A 467 -8.75 8.40 -6.70
N ASP A 468 -9.98 8.56 -7.16
CA ASP A 468 -11.16 8.22 -6.36
C ASP A 468 -11.20 6.71 -6.13
N VAL A 469 -11.24 6.33 -4.86
CA VAL A 469 -11.49 4.95 -4.45
C VAL A 469 -12.98 4.63 -4.56
N GLU A 470 -13.33 3.35 -4.68
CA GLU A 470 -14.72 2.93 -4.53
C GLU A 470 -15.29 3.43 -3.19
N ARG A 471 -16.56 3.83 -3.18
CA ARG A 471 -17.20 4.33 -1.96
C ARG A 471 -17.29 3.22 -0.91
N HIS A 472 -16.75 3.50 0.28
CA HIS A 472 -16.82 2.63 1.47
C HIS A 472 -17.70 3.19 2.60
N SER A 473 -18.35 4.34 2.43
CA SER A 473 -19.01 5.04 3.54
C SER A 473 -20.44 4.55 3.81
N GLY A 474 -20.63 3.96 5.00
CA GLY A 474 -21.66 4.28 6.00
C GLY A 474 -23.13 3.96 5.70
N ARG A 475 -23.66 2.93 6.38
CA ARG A 475 -25.09 2.50 6.52
C ARG A 475 -25.69 1.52 5.50
N SER A 476 -24.89 0.79 4.71
CA SER A 476 -25.45 -0.25 3.81
C SER A 476 -25.67 -1.62 4.50
N ALA A 477 -24.89 -1.96 5.53
CA ALA A 477 -24.91 -3.31 6.12
C ALA A 477 -26.28 -3.71 6.70
N LEU A 478 -27.00 -2.77 7.33
CA LEU A 478 -28.35 -3.01 7.86
C LEU A 478 -29.42 -3.11 6.77
N MET A 479 -29.21 -2.49 5.60
CA MET A 479 -30.20 -2.52 4.50
C MET A 479 -30.09 -3.81 3.65
N LEU A 480 -28.96 -4.52 3.71
CA LEU A 480 -28.66 -5.65 2.84
C LEU A 480 -28.90 -7.03 3.48
N THR A 481 -29.21 -7.09 4.77
CA THR A 481 -29.45 -8.36 5.48
C THR A 481 -30.77 -9.04 5.06
N GLU A 482 -31.66 -8.31 4.38
CA GLU A 482 -33.00 -8.78 3.98
C GLU A 482 -33.22 -8.84 2.46
N LEU A 483 -32.16 -8.77 1.64
CA LEU A 483 -32.34 -8.79 0.18
C LEU A 483 -33.03 -10.09 -0.28
N LYS A 484 -34.12 -9.92 -1.03
CA LYS A 484 -34.85 -11.01 -1.68
C LYS A 484 -34.24 -11.37 -3.02
N GLY A 485 -33.49 -10.44 -3.61
CA GLY A 485 -32.74 -10.68 -4.85
C GLY A 485 -33.52 -10.36 -6.12
N ARG A 486 -34.51 -9.47 -6.07
CA ARG A 486 -35.11 -8.89 -7.28
C ARG A 486 -34.05 -8.03 -7.98
N ILE A 487 -33.99 -8.10 -9.31
CA ILE A 487 -33.06 -7.29 -10.10
C ILE A 487 -33.87 -6.51 -11.13
N ASN A 488 -33.74 -5.19 -11.11
CA ASN A 488 -34.40 -4.31 -12.05
C ASN A 488 -33.37 -3.45 -12.78
N ILE A 489 -33.35 -3.56 -14.10
CA ILE A 489 -32.49 -2.83 -15.02
C ILE A 489 -33.43 -1.98 -15.88
N ASP A 490 -33.33 -0.65 -15.78
CA ASP A 490 -34.08 0.30 -16.61
C ASP A 490 -33.10 1.13 -17.46
N ARG A 491 -33.17 0.95 -18.78
CA ARG A 491 -32.44 1.71 -19.81
C ARG A 491 -30.96 1.91 -19.48
N VAL A 492 -30.30 0.85 -19.03
CA VAL A 492 -28.90 0.90 -18.63
C VAL A 492 -27.99 1.01 -19.85
N SER A 493 -27.15 2.04 -19.86
CA SER A 493 -26.09 2.22 -20.86
C SER A 493 -24.72 2.29 -20.19
N PHE A 494 -23.72 1.73 -20.86
CA PHE A 494 -22.35 1.71 -20.37
C PHE A 494 -21.35 1.73 -21.51
N ARG A 495 -20.29 2.51 -21.32
CA ARG A 495 -19.14 2.65 -22.21
C ARG A 495 -17.86 2.52 -21.39
N TYR A 496 -16.90 1.74 -21.89
CA TYR A 496 -15.63 1.58 -21.20
C TYR A 496 -14.89 2.93 -21.11
N GLY A 497 -14.62 3.61 -22.21
CA GLY A 497 -13.97 4.92 -22.18
C GLY A 497 -14.56 5.87 -23.21
N PRO A 498 -14.27 7.18 -23.11
CA PRO A 498 -14.85 8.19 -23.99
C PRO A 498 -14.63 7.90 -25.49
N ASN A 499 -13.53 7.23 -25.83
CA ASN A 499 -13.13 6.93 -27.21
C ASN A 499 -13.59 5.54 -27.71
N TYR A 500 -14.32 4.77 -26.90
CA TYR A 500 -14.83 3.44 -27.29
C TYR A 500 -16.32 3.52 -27.53
N ASP A 501 -16.86 2.70 -28.43
CA ASP A 501 -18.31 2.59 -28.59
C ASP A 501 -19.00 2.08 -27.30
N PRO A 502 -20.27 2.43 -27.06
CA PRO A 502 -21.03 1.91 -25.93
C PRO A 502 -21.07 0.39 -25.99
N ALA A 503 -20.72 -0.26 -24.87
CA ALA A 503 -20.83 -1.70 -24.74
C ALA A 503 -22.27 -2.14 -24.42
N LEU A 504 -23.08 -1.23 -23.86
CA LEU A 504 -24.51 -1.42 -23.63
C LEU A 504 -25.28 -0.13 -23.97
N LEU A 505 -26.43 -0.29 -24.61
CA LEU A 505 -27.29 0.74 -25.17
C LEU A 505 -28.73 0.57 -24.66
N GLY A 506 -29.02 1.07 -23.47
CA GLY A 506 -30.40 1.17 -22.98
C GLY A 506 -31.08 -0.17 -22.66
N ILE A 507 -30.34 -1.15 -22.13
CA ILE A 507 -30.89 -2.47 -21.78
C ILE A 507 -31.94 -2.34 -20.69
N SER A 508 -33.07 -3.08 -20.80
CA SER A 508 -34.15 -3.03 -19.81
C SER A 508 -34.70 -4.41 -19.50
N ILE A 509 -34.45 -4.92 -18.29
CA ILE A 509 -34.93 -6.24 -17.88
C ILE A 509 -35.22 -6.30 -16.38
N HIS A 510 -36.25 -7.06 -16.02
CA HIS A 510 -36.70 -7.28 -14.65
C HIS A 510 -36.72 -8.77 -14.33
N VAL A 511 -36.11 -9.14 -13.20
CA VAL A 511 -35.99 -10.51 -12.70
C VAL A 511 -36.55 -10.54 -11.27
N GLU A 512 -37.58 -11.36 -11.05
CA GLU A 512 -38.18 -11.54 -9.73
C GLU A 512 -37.35 -12.48 -8.85
N PRO A 513 -37.48 -12.39 -7.51
CA PRO A 513 -36.82 -13.30 -6.58
C PRO A 513 -37.07 -14.77 -6.93
N GLY A 514 -35.99 -15.55 -7.06
CA GLY A 514 -36.08 -16.98 -7.36
C GLY A 514 -36.18 -17.33 -8.86
N GLU A 515 -36.36 -16.34 -9.74
CA GLU A 515 -36.33 -16.55 -11.19
C GLU A 515 -34.90 -16.79 -11.70
N MET A 516 -34.83 -17.52 -12.81
CA MET A 516 -33.61 -17.71 -13.58
C MET A 516 -33.67 -16.91 -14.89
N LEU A 517 -32.70 -16.01 -15.08
CA LEU A 517 -32.46 -15.28 -16.32
C LEU A 517 -31.28 -15.89 -17.08
N ALA A 518 -31.48 -16.29 -18.34
CA ALA A 518 -30.38 -16.59 -19.25
C ALA A 518 -30.00 -15.37 -20.11
N ILE A 519 -28.70 -15.09 -20.25
CA ILE A 519 -28.16 -14.04 -21.11
C ILE A 519 -27.48 -14.70 -22.31
N MET A 520 -27.97 -14.37 -23.50
CA MET A 520 -27.51 -14.84 -24.80
C MET A 520 -26.98 -13.70 -25.67
N GLY A 521 -26.30 -14.06 -26.76
CA GLY A 521 -25.82 -13.13 -27.78
C GLY A 521 -24.47 -13.54 -28.33
N GLU A 522 -24.03 -12.89 -29.40
CA GLU A 522 -22.73 -13.14 -30.01
C GLU A 522 -21.56 -12.63 -29.15
N THR A 523 -20.35 -13.11 -29.42
CA THR A 523 -19.14 -12.60 -28.77
C THR A 523 -19.01 -11.10 -29.03
N GLY A 524 -18.82 -10.31 -27.97
CA GLY A 524 -18.76 -8.84 -28.09
C GLY A 524 -20.11 -8.11 -27.95
N SER A 525 -21.24 -8.82 -27.84
CA SER A 525 -22.57 -8.19 -27.72
C SER A 525 -22.85 -7.49 -26.38
N GLY A 526 -21.92 -7.52 -25.42
CA GLY A 526 -22.04 -6.84 -24.13
C GLY A 526 -22.39 -7.74 -22.93
N LYS A 527 -22.56 -9.06 -23.11
CA LYS A 527 -22.91 -10.03 -22.04
C LYS A 527 -22.04 -9.91 -20.79
N SER A 528 -20.72 -10.04 -20.91
CA SER A 528 -19.81 -9.92 -19.76
C SER A 528 -19.82 -8.52 -19.15
N THR A 529 -20.10 -7.47 -19.94
CA THR A 529 -20.26 -6.11 -19.42
C THR A 529 -21.50 -6.00 -18.54
N LEU A 530 -22.63 -6.58 -18.98
CA LEU A 530 -23.87 -6.63 -18.20
C LEU A 530 -23.68 -7.44 -16.91
N THR A 531 -23.05 -8.61 -17.01
CA THR A 531 -22.66 -9.44 -15.86
C THR A 531 -21.82 -8.64 -14.85
N LYS A 532 -20.79 -7.91 -15.31
CA LYS A 532 -19.95 -7.07 -14.43
C LYS A 532 -20.70 -5.91 -13.80
N LEU A 533 -21.69 -5.31 -14.49
CA LEU A 533 -22.57 -4.29 -13.89
C LEU A 533 -23.43 -4.87 -12.79
N ILE A 534 -24.08 -6.02 -13.04
CA ILE A 534 -24.91 -6.71 -12.05
C ILE A 534 -24.07 -7.12 -10.83
N ALA A 535 -22.86 -7.64 -11.05
CA ALA A 535 -21.91 -7.98 -9.98
C ALA A 535 -21.40 -6.77 -9.18
N GLY A 536 -21.78 -5.54 -9.52
CA GLY A 536 -21.29 -4.32 -8.88
C GLY A 536 -19.81 -4.04 -9.15
N MET A 537 -19.22 -4.60 -10.20
CA MET A 537 -17.85 -4.30 -10.62
C MET A 537 -17.78 -2.96 -11.37
N TYR A 538 -18.85 -2.62 -12.09
CA TYR A 538 -19.03 -1.35 -12.78
C TYR A 538 -20.30 -0.65 -12.31
N ARG A 539 -20.40 0.65 -12.61
CA ARG A 539 -21.60 1.45 -12.37
C ARG A 539 -22.22 1.89 -13.69
N PRO A 540 -23.56 1.89 -13.82
CA PRO A 540 -24.23 2.37 -15.01
C PRO A 540 -23.94 3.86 -15.24
N GLN A 541 -23.73 4.25 -16.50
CA GLN A 541 -23.49 5.66 -16.88
C GLN A 541 -24.79 6.39 -17.19
N ALA A 542 -25.79 5.68 -17.71
CA ALA A 542 -27.17 6.13 -17.85
C ALA A 542 -28.12 4.99 -17.45
N GLY A 543 -29.36 5.34 -17.14
CA GLY A 543 -30.35 4.41 -16.59
C GLY A 543 -30.16 4.13 -15.10
N SER A 544 -30.82 3.08 -14.63
CA SER A 544 -30.73 2.59 -13.25
C SER A 544 -30.66 1.07 -13.21
N LEU A 545 -29.77 0.57 -12.34
CA LEU A 545 -29.70 -0.83 -11.96
C LEU A 545 -29.95 -0.88 -10.45
N SER A 546 -31.01 -1.57 -10.05
CA SER A 546 -31.42 -1.73 -8.66
C SER A 546 -31.54 -3.19 -8.29
N ILE A 547 -31.16 -3.49 -7.05
CA ILE A 547 -31.42 -4.78 -6.42
C ILE A 547 -32.46 -4.55 -5.33
N ASP A 548 -33.58 -5.26 -5.42
CA ASP A 548 -34.81 -4.96 -4.71
C ASP A 548 -35.21 -3.48 -4.93
N GLU A 549 -35.28 -2.69 -3.86
CA GLU A 549 -35.68 -1.28 -3.90
C GLU A 549 -34.47 -0.30 -3.94
N PHE A 550 -33.24 -0.83 -3.98
CA PHE A 550 -32.02 -0.03 -3.83
C PHE A 550 -31.22 0.05 -5.13
N ASP A 551 -30.96 1.26 -5.61
CA ASP A 551 -30.00 1.48 -6.71
C ASP A 551 -28.59 1.11 -6.27
N ILE A 552 -27.88 0.32 -7.09
CA ILE A 552 -26.55 -0.19 -6.73
C ILE A 552 -25.51 0.92 -6.48
N ARG A 553 -25.74 2.15 -6.97
CA ARG A 553 -24.85 3.30 -6.75
C ARG A 553 -24.93 3.83 -5.31
N GLN A 554 -26.03 3.55 -4.62
CA GLN A 554 -26.29 3.92 -3.22
C GLN A 554 -25.70 2.89 -2.24
N LEU A 555 -25.51 1.66 -2.69
CA LEU A 555 -24.98 0.57 -1.88
C LEU A 555 -23.46 0.63 -1.75
N ASN A 556 -22.94 0.12 -0.61
CA ASN A 556 -21.51 -0.15 -0.45
C ASN A 556 -21.10 -1.29 -1.42
N ALA A 557 -20.01 -1.11 -2.17
CA ALA A 557 -19.57 -2.06 -3.19
C ALA A 557 -19.19 -3.43 -2.60
N MET A 558 -18.58 -3.46 -1.41
CA MET A 558 -18.23 -4.70 -0.72
C MET A 558 -19.48 -5.45 -0.29
N ASP A 559 -20.47 -4.76 0.27
CA ASP A 559 -21.70 -5.39 0.74
C ASP A 559 -22.58 -5.86 -0.42
N LEU A 560 -22.63 -5.10 -1.52
CA LEU A 560 -23.26 -5.52 -2.77
C LEU A 560 -22.63 -6.81 -3.31
N ARG A 561 -21.29 -6.87 -3.40
CA ARG A 561 -20.56 -8.08 -3.78
C ARG A 561 -20.72 -9.20 -2.75
N ARG A 562 -21.12 -8.89 -1.51
CA ARG A 562 -21.50 -9.87 -0.49
C ARG A 562 -22.85 -10.51 -0.72
N ALA A 563 -23.80 -9.76 -1.26
CA ALA A 563 -25.12 -10.25 -1.63
C ALA A 563 -25.15 -11.04 -2.96
N ILE A 564 -24.05 -11.09 -3.72
CA ILE A 564 -23.97 -11.75 -5.02
C ILE A 564 -22.88 -12.83 -5.00
N ALA A 565 -23.25 -14.07 -5.31
CA ALA A 565 -22.31 -15.15 -5.56
C ALA A 565 -21.93 -15.16 -7.05
N TYR A 566 -20.71 -14.75 -7.37
CA TYR A 566 -20.24 -14.64 -8.75
C TYR A 566 -19.26 -15.75 -9.12
N VAL A 567 -19.57 -16.47 -10.21
CA VAL A 567 -18.69 -17.46 -10.86
C VAL A 567 -18.22 -16.87 -12.19
N PRO A 568 -16.97 -16.38 -12.27
CA PRO A 568 -16.42 -15.83 -13.51
C PRO A 568 -16.09 -16.93 -14.53
N GLN A 569 -16.05 -16.56 -15.81
CA GLN A 569 -15.66 -17.45 -16.91
C GLN A 569 -14.27 -18.08 -16.70
N ASN A 570 -13.31 -17.27 -16.23
CA ASN A 570 -11.94 -17.67 -15.92
C ASN A 570 -11.66 -17.43 -14.43
N PRO A 571 -11.82 -18.44 -13.55
CA PRO A 571 -11.58 -18.29 -12.13
C PRO A 571 -10.08 -18.17 -11.83
N HIS A 572 -9.75 -17.26 -10.90
CA HIS A 572 -8.40 -17.11 -10.37
C HIS A 572 -8.31 -17.66 -8.94
N PHE A 573 -7.20 -18.32 -8.62
CA PHE A 573 -6.93 -18.85 -7.30
C PHE A 573 -5.68 -18.17 -6.74
N PHE A 574 -5.68 -17.89 -5.45
CA PHE A 574 -4.57 -17.24 -4.76
C PHE A 574 -3.66 -18.31 -4.17
N HIS A 575 -2.35 -18.02 -4.11
CA HIS A 575 -1.40 -18.93 -3.48
C HIS A 575 -1.83 -19.29 -2.05
N GLY A 576 -2.19 -20.54 -1.83
CA GLY A 576 -2.76 -21.03 -0.56
C GLY A 576 -3.30 -22.45 -0.71
N THR A 577 -3.92 -23.00 0.33
CA THR A 577 -4.60 -24.31 0.24
C THR A 577 -5.96 -24.19 -0.46
N VAL A 578 -6.52 -25.31 -0.90
CA VAL A 578 -7.91 -25.38 -1.39
C VAL A 578 -8.86 -24.80 -0.33
N ALA A 579 -8.74 -25.24 0.93
CA ALA A 579 -9.56 -24.71 2.03
C ALA A 579 -9.45 -23.18 2.19
N GLN A 580 -8.23 -22.64 2.19
CA GLN A 580 -8.00 -21.20 2.29
C GLN A 580 -8.66 -20.45 1.12
N ASN A 581 -8.52 -20.98 -0.10
CA ASN A 581 -9.12 -20.40 -1.29
C ASN A 581 -10.65 -20.44 -1.28
N LEU A 582 -11.27 -21.49 -0.73
CA LEU A 582 -12.72 -21.61 -0.59
C LEU A 582 -13.27 -20.63 0.46
N ARG A 583 -12.58 -20.50 1.60
CA ARG A 583 -12.95 -19.62 2.72
C ARG A 583 -12.85 -18.13 2.41
N LEU A 584 -12.26 -17.73 1.28
CA LEU A 584 -12.25 -16.32 0.85
C LEU A 584 -13.66 -15.72 0.71
N ASN A 585 -14.66 -16.53 0.33
CA ASN A 585 -16.05 -16.05 0.20
C ASN A 585 -16.84 -16.11 1.52
N ASN A 586 -16.40 -16.92 2.48
CA ASN A 586 -16.96 -17.00 3.81
C ASN A 586 -15.89 -17.47 4.80
N VAL A 587 -15.23 -16.52 5.47
CA VAL A 587 -14.10 -16.82 6.38
C VAL A 587 -14.52 -17.70 7.55
N LEU A 588 -15.80 -17.60 7.94
CA LEU A 588 -16.39 -18.39 9.02
C LEU A 588 -16.77 -19.82 8.61
N ALA A 589 -16.63 -20.21 7.34
CA ALA A 589 -17.12 -21.50 6.88
C ALA A 589 -16.43 -22.69 7.59
N THR A 590 -17.22 -23.63 8.10
CA THR A 590 -16.72 -24.87 8.74
C THR A 590 -16.17 -25.86 7.72
N ASP A 591 -15.38 -26.83 8.14
CA ASP A 591 -14.90 -27.89 7.22
C ASP A 591 -16.05 -28.72 6.63
N ASP A 592 -17.13 -28.90 7.39
CA ASP A 592 -18.34 -29.58 6.91
C ASP A 592 -19.07 -28.76 5.84
N GLU A 593 -19.15 -27.44 6.02
CA GLU A 593 -19.69 -26.54 4.99
C GLU A 593 -18.81 -26.53 3.73
N LEU A 594 -17.48 -26.60 3.87
CA LEU A 594 -16.57 -26.77 2.74
C LEU A 594 -16.86 -28.07 1.98
N ARG A 595 -16.98 -29.20 2.70
CA ARG A 595 -17.32 -30.49 2.11
C ARG A 595 -18.69 -30.47 1.42
N GLN A 596 -19.69 -29.86 2.06
CA GLN A 596 -21.03 -29.73 1.50
C GLN A 596 -21.02 -28.89 0.23
N ALA A 597 -20.32 -27.77 0.20
CA ALA A 597 -20.22 -26.93 -0.99
C ALA A 597 -19.46 -27.63 -2.14
N CYS A 598 -18.40 -28.38 -1.84
CA CYS A 598 -17.70 -29.20 -2.82
C CYS A 598 -18.57 -30.36 -3.34
N SER A 599 -19.40 -30.95 -2.48
CA SER A 599 -20.38 -31.97 -2.86
C SER A 599 -21.46 -31.38 -3.78
N GLN A 600 -21.99 -30.20 -3.45
CA GLN A 600 -22.92 -29.46 -4.31
C GLN A 600 -22.29 -29.08 -5.65
N ALA A 601 -21.01 -28.76 -5.68
CA ALA A 601 -20.27 -28.49 -6.91
C ALA A 601 -19.82 -29.76 -7.65
N GLY A 602 -20.07 -30.95 -7.10
CA GLY A 602 -19.75 -32.23 -7.73
C GLY A 602 -18.25 -32.56 -7.79
N ILE A 603 -17.43 -31.97 -6.90
CA ILE A 603 -15.96 -32.12 -6.89
C ILE A 603 -15.39 -32.69 -5.58
N LEU A 604 -16.25 -33.14 -4.66
CA LEU A 604 -15.80 -33.60 -3.34
C LEU A 604 -14.87 -34.81 -3.46
N GLU A 605 -15.23 -35.81 -4.26
CA GLU A 605 -14.41 -37.01 -4.44
C GLU A 605 -13.06 -36.69 -5.09
N GLU A 606 -13.05 -35.80 -6.06
CA GLU A 606 -11.86 -35.33 -6.76
C GLU A 606 -10.92 -34.61 -5.80
N ILE A 607 -11.45 -33.76 -4.91
CA ILE A 607 -10.66 -33.12 -3.86
C ILE A 607 -10.11 -34.17 -2.90
N GLU A 608 -10.92 -35.11 -2.43
CA GLU A 608 -10.49 -36.14 -1.48
C GLU A 608 -9.43 -37.08 -2.06
N ARG A 609 -9.39 -37.26 -3.39
CA ARG A 609 -8.34 -37.99 -4.11
C ARG A 609 -7.02 -37.20 -4.26
N LEU A 610 -7.03 -35.88 -4.03
CA LEU A 610 -5.78 -35.10 -4.06
C LEU A 610 -4.84 -35.56 -2.94
N PRO A 611 -3.50 -35.52 -3.13
CA PRO A 611 -2.53 -36.03 -2.15
C PRO A 611 -2.66 -35.47 -0.73
N LYS A 612 -3.24 -34.27 -0.58
CA LYS A 612 -3.48 -33.61 0.71
C LYS A 612 -4.93 -33.16 0.90
N GLY A 613 -5.87 -33.65 0.10
CA GLY A 613 -7.26 -33.22 0.18
C GLY A 613 -7.42 -31.70 0.10
N PHE A 614 -8.17 -31.13 1.05
CA PHE A 614 -8.39 -29.68 1.21
C PHE A 614 -7.12 -28.87 1.55
N ASP A 615 -6.05 -29.51 2.02
CA ASP A 615 -4.75 -28.87 2.30
C ASP A 615 -3.83 -28.83 1.07
N THR A 616 -4.31 -29.31 -0.08
CA THR A 616 -3.57 -29.22 -1.34
C THR A 616 -3.37 -27.74 -1.72
N ARG A 617 -2.14 -27.36 -2.07
CA ARG A 617 -1.79 -25.98 -2.43
C ARG A 617 -2.12 -25.67 -3.90
N ILE A 618 -2.74 -24.52 -4.13
CA ILE A 618 -3.15 -23.98 -5.43
C ILE A 618 -2.82 -22.47 -5.50
N GLY A 619 -2.91 -21.86 -6.68
CA GLY A 619 -2.80 -20.41 -6.89
C GLY A 619 -1.49 -19.86 -7.46
N ASP A 620 -0.55 -20.75 -7.82
CA ASP A 620 0.63 -20.42 -8.64
C ASP A 620 0.53 -21.17 -10.00
N ASN A 621 1.68 -21.41 -10.67
CA ASN A 621 1.80 -22.34 -11.81
C ASN A 621 1.23 -23.73 -11.54
N THR A 622 1.03 -24.11 -10.27
CA THR A 622 0.40 -25.38 -9.87
C THR A 622 -1.06 -25.47 -10.28
N THR A 623 -1.76 -24.33 -10.40
CA THR A 623 -3.15 -24.28 -10.85
C THR A 623 -3.30 -24.68 -12.32
N GLU A 624 -2.27 -24.42 -13.14
CA GLU A 624 -2.24 -24.81 -14.56
C GLU A 624 -2.25 -26.34 -14.73
N HIS A 625 -1.86 -27.10 -13.70
CA HIS A 625 -1.87 -28.57 -13.71
C HIS A 625 -3.19 -29.18 -13.23
N LEU A 626 -4.13 -28.37 -12.72
CA LEU A 626 -5.43 -28.88 -12.30
C LEU A 626 -6.33 -29.12 -13.51
N PRO A 627 -7.12 -30.22 -13.53
CA PRO A 627 -8.13 -30.42 -14.57
C PRO A 627 -9.06 -29.21 -14.66
N PRO A 628 -9.39 -28.71 -15.87
CA PRO A 628 -10.27 -27.54 -16.03
C PRO A 628 -11.62 -27.68 -15.31
N GLY A 629 -12.19 -28.90 -15.30
CA GLY A 629 -13.42 -29.22 -14.57
C GLY A 629 -13.30 -29.01 -13.06
N LEU A 630 -12.17 -29.42 -12.45
CA LEU A 630 -11.91 -29.22 -11.02
C LEU A 630 -11.77 -27.72 -10.70
N THR A 631 -11.02 -26.98 -11.51
CA THR A 631 -10.83 -25.53 -11.37
C THR A 631 -12.17 -24.78 -11.41
N ARG A 632 -13.10 -25.20 -12.28
CA ARG A 632 -14.46 -24.65 -12.33
C ARG A 632 -15.33 -25.07 -11.15
N GLY A 633 -15.32 -26.35 -10.79
CA GLY A 633 -16.05 -26.84 -9.63
C GLY A 633 -15.60 -26.13 -8.35
N LEU A 634 -14.31 -25.80 -8.21
CA LEU A 634 -13.79 -25.01 -7.09
C LEU A 634 -14.35 -23.58 -7.09
N SER A 635 -14.50 -22.96 -8.27
CA SER A 635 -15.16 -21.66 -8.43
C SER A 635 -16.65 -21.72 -8.05
N MET A 636 -17.33 -22.80 -8.43
CA MET A 636 -18.72 -23.04 -8.04
C MET A 636 -18.87 -23.30 -6.54
N ALA A 637 -18.01 -24.12 -5.95
CA ALA A 637 -18.00 -24.36 -4.51
C ALA A 637 -17.81 -23.06 -3.71
N ARG A 638 -16.92 -22.16 -4.19
CA ARG A 638 -16.80 -20.80 -3.64
C ARG A 638 -18.10 -20.02 -3.68
N ALA A 639 -18.84 -20.08 -4.78
CA ALA A 639 -20.13 -19.41 -4.92
C ALA A 639 -21.19 -20.02 -3.98
N PHE A 640 -21.23 -21.35 -3.84
CA PHE A 640 -22.19 -22.04 -2.98
C PHE A 640 -21.93 -21.85 -1.48
N LEU A 641 -20.68 -21.68 -1.06
CA LEU A 641 -20.32 -21.31 0.32
C LEU A 641 -20.85 -19.94 0.74
N ARG A 642 -21.22 -19.09 -0.24
CA ARG A 642 -21.75 -17.77 0.04
C ARG A 642 -23.26 -17.86 0.25
N PRO A 643 -23.79 -17.39 1.39
CA PRO A 643 -25.24 -17.26 1.60
C PRO A 643 -25.77 -16.04 0.84
N ALA A 644 -25.64 -16.05 -0.48
CA ALA A 644 -26.11 -14.98 -1.37
C ALA A 644 -27.50 -15.31 -1.95
N PRO A 645 -28.45 -14.36 -1.97
CA PRO A 645 -29.74 -14.51 -2.66
C PRO A 645 -29.62 -14.51 -4.18
N ILE A 646 -28.54 -13.92 -4.73
CA ILE A 646 -28.29 -13.82 -6.17
C ILE A 646 -27.07 -14.66 -6.53
N ILE A 647 -27.18 -15.47 -7.58
CA ILE A 647 -26.07 -16.23 -8.17
C ILE A 647 -25.88 -15.77 -9.61
N LEU A 648 -24.64 -15.41 -9.95
CA LEU A 648 -24.25 -14.96 -11.28
C LEU A 648 -23.20 -15.90 -11.86
N LEU A 649 -23.51 -16.49 -13.02
CA LEU A 649 -22.73 -17.54 -13.65
C LEU A 649 -22.32 -17.11 -15.05
N ASP A 650 -21.03 -16.88 -15.28
CA ASP A 650 -20.51 -16.49 -16.59
C ASP A 650 -19.95 -17.70 -17.34
N GLU A 651 -20.73 -18.24 -18.29
CA GLU A 651 -20.43 -19.44 -19.08
C GLU A 651 -19.98 -20.68 -18.26
N PRO A 652 -20.76 -21.11 -17.25
CA PRO A 652 -20.33 -22.16 -16.33
C PRO A 652 -20.08 -23.52 -17.01
N GLY A 653 -20.78 -23.81 -18.12
CA GLY A 653 -20.66 -25.08 -18.84
C GLY A 653 -19.47 -25.21 -19.79
N ALA A 654 -18.70 -24.15 -20.03
CA ALA A 654 -17.80 -24.05 -21.18
C ALA A 654 -16.52 -24.91 -21.10
N SER A 655 -16.57 -26.24 -21.00
CA SER A 655 -15.49 -27.27 -20.85
C SER A 655 -15.89 -28.32 -19.80
N LEU A 656 -17.15 -28.29 -19.34
CA LEU A 656 -17.72 -29.43 -18.63
C LEU A 656 -18.03 -30.54 -19.65
N ASP A 657 -17.66 -31.76 -19.30
CA ASP A 657 -18.15 -32.95 -19.98
C ASP A 657 -19.66 -33.13 -19.72
N ILE A 658 -20.27 -34.07 -20.43
CA ILE A 658 -21.73 -34.28 -20.40
C ILE A 658 -22.19 -34.61 -18.98
N GLU A 659 -21.49 -35.51 -18.28
CA GLU A 659 -21.86 -35.95 -16.93
C GLU A 659 -21.76 -34.81 -15.91
N SER A 660 -20.69 -34.00 -15.95
CA SER A 660 -20.54 -32.85 -15.07
C SER A 660 -21.57 -31.76 -15.37
N ASP A 661 -21.93 -31.55 -16.64
CA ASP A 661 -22.97 -30.59 -17.04
C ASP A 661 -24.35 -31.01 -16.52
N GLU A 662 -24.69 -32.30 -16.60
CA GLU A 662 -25.94 -32.83 -16.06
C GLU A 662 -26.02 -32.65 -14.54
N ARG A 663 -24.97 -33.01 -13.81
CA ARG A 663 -24.87 -32.80 -12.36
C ARG A 663 -25.02 -31.32 -12.00
N PHE A 664 -24.33 -30.44 -12.74
CA PHE A 664 -24.44 -28.99 -12.57
C PHE A 664 -25.87 -28.50 -12.76
N MET A 665 -26.52 -28.90 -13.86
CA MET A 665 -27.88 -28.50 -14.18
C MET A 665 -28.90 -28.99 -13.15
N GLN A 666 -28.71 -30.18 -12.59
CA GLN A 666 -29.54 -30.68 -11.48
C GLN A 666 -29.42 -29.78 -10.24
N GLN A 667 -28.24 -29.25 -9.95
CA GLN A 667 -28.02 -28.35 -8.82
C GLN A 667 -28.63 -26.97 -9.07
N ILE A 668 -28.45 -26.40 -10.27
CA ILE A 668 -29.11 -25.16 -10.67
C ILE A 668 -30.63 -25.31 -10.56
N LYS A 669 -31.19 -26.44 -10.98
CA LYS A 669 -32.62 -26.73 -10.85
C LYS A 669 -33.11 -26.78 -9.39
N LYS A 670 -32.27 -27.22 -8.44
CA LYS A 670 -32.58 -27.19 -7.00
C LYS A 670 -32.54 -25.79 -6.42
N LEU A 671 -31.65 -24.93 -6.92
CA LEU A 671 -31.49 -23.55 -6.46
C LEU A 671 -32.55 -22.62 -7.05
N LYS A 672 -33.02 -22.91 -8.27
CA LYS A 672 -34.13 -22.23 -8.92
C LYS A 672 -35.36 -22.20 -8.00
N GLY A 673 -36.02 -21.04 -7.88
CA GLY A 673 -37.16 -20.82 -6.99
C GLY A 673 -36.78 -20.43 -5.56
N THR A 674 -35.52 -20.65 -5.14
CA THR A 674 -35.01 -20.19 -3.82
C THR A 674 -34.02 -19.03 -3.94
N LYS A 675 -33.30 -18.95 -5.06
CA LYS A 675 -32.30 -17.92 -5.34
C LYS A 675 -32.52 -17.37 -6.75
N THR A 676 -32.26 -16.09 -6.94
CA THR A 676 -32.26 -15.48 -8.26
C THR A 676 -30.99 -15.89 -8.99
N ILE A 677 -31.13 -16.45 -10.19
CA ILE A 677 -29.98 -17.00 -10.95
C ILE A 677 -29.86 -16.22 -12.26
N ILE A 678 -28.68 -15.67 -12.53
CA ILE A 678 -28.35 -15.10 -13.83
C ILE A 678 -27.25 -15.94 -14.45
N MET A 679 -27.48 -16.45 -15.65
CA MET A 679 -26.55 -17.32 -16.34
C MET A 679 -26.26 -16.82 -17.75
N VAL A 680 -25.01 -16.48 -18.03
CA VAL A 680 -24.54 -16.29 -19.40
C VAL A 680 -24.24 -17.67 -19.97
N THR A 681 -24.90 -18.03 -21.08
CA THR A 681 -24.72 -19.35 -21.70
C THR A 681 -25.09 -19.34 -23.17
N HIS A 682 -24.42 -20.18 -23.95
CA HIS A 682 -24.75 -20.50 -25.34
C HIS A 682 -25.39 -21.90 -25.47
N ARG A 683 -25.54 -22.64 -24.37
CA ARG A 683 -26.04 -24.02 -24.39
C ARG A 683 -27.56 -24.05 -24.34
N PRO A 684 -28.27 -24.61 -25.35
CA PRO A 684 -29.73 -24.68 -25.34
C PRO A 684 -30.31 -25.40 -24.11
N SER A 685 -29.63 -26.42 -23.58
CA SER A 685 -30.04 -27.13 -22.37
C SER A 685 -30.12 -26.24 -21.14
N HIS A 686 -29.20 -25.28 -21.01
CA HIS A 686 -29.15 -24.33 -19.89
C HIS A 686 -30.28 -23.31 -19.99
N VAL A 687 -30.55 -22.87 -21.22
CA VAL A 687 -31.50 -21.82 -21.55
C VAL A 687 -32.92 -22.29 -21.31
N ARG A 688 -33.24 -23.53 -21.69
CA ARG A 688 -34.54 -24.16 -21.43
C ARG A 688 -34.89 -24.25 -19.95
N LEU A 689 -33.92 -24.17 -19.05
CA LEU A 689 -34.18 -24.13 -17.61
C LEU A 689 -34.54 -22.72 -17.11
N ALA A 690 -34.21 -21.66 -17.87
CA ALA A 690 -34.48 -20.28 -17.48
C ALA A 690 -35.97 -19.96 -17.54
N ASP A 691 -36.40 -19.01 -16.71
CA ASP A 691 -37.76 -18.44 -16.77
C ASP A 691 -37.84 -17.32 -17.79
N LYS A 692 -36.73 -16.60 -17.97
CA LYS A 692 -36.59 -15.49 -18.91
C LYS A 692 -35.26 -15.60 -19.65
N VAL A 693 -35.24 -15.11 -20.88
CA VAL A 693 -34.03 -15.00 -21.68
C VAL A 693 -33.91 -13.59 -22.22
N ILE A 694 -32.70 -13.04 -22.20
CA ILE A 694 -32.34 -11.83 -22.92
C ILE A 694 -31.29 -12.15 -23.98
N VAL A 695 -31.55 -11.73 -25.22
CA VAL A 695 -30.62 -11.86 -26.34
C VAL A 695 -30.06 -10.47 -26.64
N LEU A 696 -28.74 -10.34 -26.47
CA LEU A 696 -28.00 -9.11 -26.74
C LEU A 696 -27.30 -9.18 -28.09
N ASP A 697 -27.40 -8.11 -28.87
CA ASP A 697 -26.61 -7.89 -30.09
C ASP A 697 -26.09 -6.45 -30.13
N GLN A 698 -24.78 -6.30 -30.42
CA GLN A 698 -24.08 -5.01 -30.46
C GLN A 698 -24.42 -4.05 -29.29
N GLY A 699 -24.54 -4.59 -28.07
CA GLY A 699 -24.86 -3.83 -26.87
C GLY A 699 -26.33 -3.45 -26.71
N SER A 700 -27.21 -3.84 -27.63
CA SER A 700 -28.66 -3.61 -27.58
C SER A 700 -29.41 -4.89 -27.26
N GLU A 701 -30.60 -4.74 -26.69
CA GLU A 701 -31.53 -5.84 -26.45
C GLU A 701 -32.32 -6.13 -27.73
N VAL A 702 -32.14 -7.31 -28.32
CA VAL A 702 -32.87 -7.75 -29.51
C VAL A 702 -34.15 -8.50 -29.15
N PHE A 703 -34.09 -9.27 -28.06
CA PHE A 703 -35.20 -10.06 -27.57
C PHE A 703 -35.12 -10.22 -26.05
N ALA A 704 -36.26 -10.08 -25.38
CA ALA A 704 -36.45 -10.48 -23.99
C ALA A 704 -37.77 -11.23 -23.85
N GLY A 705 -37.73 -12.45 -23.33
CA GLY A 705 -38.92 -13.27 -23.18
C GLY A 705 -38.67 -14.76 -23.01
N ASP A 706 -39.53 -15.56 -23.63
CA ASP A 706 -39.57 -17.02 -23.45
C ASP A 706 -38.32 -17.75 -24.02
N PRO A 707 -37.80 -18.76 -23.30
CA PRO A 707 -36.62 -19.52 -23.73
C PRO A 707 -36.71 -20.20 -25.09
N ASP A 708 -37.83 -20.82 -25.45
CA ASP A 708 -37.93 -21.60 -26.68
C ASP A 708 -37.92 -20.67 -27.90
N LYS A 709 -38.56 -19.50 -27.78
CA LYS A 709 -38.51 -18.45 -28.80
C LYS A 709 -37.11 -17.84 -28.95
N ALA A 710 -36.41 -17.62 -27.84
CA ALA A 710 -35.03 -17.12 -27.89
C ALA A 710 -34.08 -18.08 -28.60
N ILE A 711 -34.20 -19.39 -28.33
CA ILE A 711 -33.40 -20.43 -29.00
C ILE A 711 -33.68 -20.43 -30.50
N GLN A 712 -34.95 -20.33 -30.90
CA GLN A 712 -35.32 -20.29 -32.31
C GLN A 712 -34.73 -19.05 -33.02
N LEU A 713 -34.84 -17.87 -32.40
CA LEU A 713 -34.27 -16.62 -32.94
C LEU A 713 -32.76 -16.69 -33.16
N VAL A 714 -32.02 -17.25 -32.19
CA VAL A 714 -30.56 -17.41 -32.31
C VAL A 714 -30.18 -18.46 -33.36
N LEU A 715 -30.97 -19.52 -33.52
CA LEU A 715 -30.75 -20.51 -34.59
C LEU A 715 -31.01 -19.92 -35.98
N GLU A 716 -32.04 -19.06 -36.11
CA GLU A 716 -32.39 -18.38 -37.37
C GLU A 716 -31.39 -17.27 -37.75
N SER A 717 -30.71 -16.64 -36.80
CA SER A 717 -29.67 -15.63 -37.09
C SER A 717 -28.33 -16.21 -37.50
N VAL A 718 -28.07 -17.50 -37.20
CA VAL A 718 -26.81 -18.21 -37.53
C VAL A 718 -26.94 -19.02 -38.84
N ALA A 719 -28.16 -19.27 -39.31
CA ALA A 719 -28.48 -19.92 -40.58
C ALA A 719 -28.51 -18.91 -41.73
#